data_AF-A0A2T4VRV1-F1
#
_entry.id   AF-A0A2T4VRV1-F1
#
_cell.length_a   1.000
_cell.length_b   1.000
_cell.length_c   1.000
_cell.angle_alpha   90.00
_cell.angle_beta   90.00
_cell.angle_gamma   90.00
#
_symmetry.space_group_name_H-M   'P 1'
#
loop_
_entity.id
_entity.type
_entity.pdbx_description
1 polymer ?
#
loop_
_entity_poly.entity_id
_entity_poly.type
_entity_poly.pdbx_seq_one_letter_code
_entity_poly.pdbx_strand_id
1 'polypeptide(L)'
;MGNELRFDGKVAIVTGAGNGLGRSHALLLASRGAKVVINDLGGSSTGGGRGSEAADKVVAEIKAAGGEAVANYDSVEDGVKIVQSALDTWKRLDIVINNAGILRDTSFQKMTEQDWELIYRVHLLGAFRVTQAAWPHLRDQNYGRVLFTASAAGIYGNFGQANYSMAKLGLVGFANTLAIEGRKKNILVNAIAPIAGSRMTETVLPKEVVDVLKPEYVSPLAAWLCHEDCQESGALFEVGGGFMAKLRWERTRGKVFKLGRSITPEAVQQSWEAVTDFTDATHPTDVAAGMQPVMDNLTSQSKGGNEFIDVDAALGYQFPEATSSYDERDLSLYALGVGAAQDPLDTKELQYVYELHGDGFRPLPTYGVIPALNTVLKLAAEGKQAPGLNYGLDRVLHGEQYTELLRPLPAKASLRHKGRIKDIFDKGKNALVVTEVTSYDAQTGEPLVRNEITTFVRGAGGWGGDRGPSTDIAPPQREPDAVITEKTHENQALLYRLSGDWNPLHADPEFAQNFGFQRPILHGLCTFGYVGRHVIKAFANGDPRLFKSIRVRFADSVLPGETLRTEMWKDGERIIIRCKVVERDKVVISNAVVELHKEVPNSQAKPAAPAQASAPAQSSGGSASARVFETLRGYVAQHPELVGKVANVYHFKLLQPDSAWTLDLKNGAGAVQEGAQGKADCTLELTDADFLAMTSGKADPQKLYFGGKLKITGNVMASQKLGFLAKVGPSAEGAPAAKASAAPASSGGSGGSVGNGRAPGIFKALGERLAQKPELAREVDAVIQFHVTEPKGFWVVDAKGSPGVREGTVEKPDTTVRIADEDLVTLQQDPQSVTRLYMQGKLRVDGDVLAARRVRFLL
;
A
#
# COMPACT_ATOMS: atom_id res chain seq x y z
N MET A 1 -12.29 -53.61 0.57
CA MET A 1 -11.15 -54.06 -0.27
C MET A 1 -11.07 -53.09 -1.41
N GLY A 2 -10.07 -52.20 -1.43
CA GLY A 2 -9.95 -51.18 -2.49
C GLY A 2 -9.57 -51.84 -3.82
N ASN A 3 -10.14 -51.35 -4.93
CA ASN A 3 -9.90 -51.86 -6.28
C ASN A 3 -8.40 -51.92 -6.61
N GLU A 4 -7.88 -53.14 -6.70
CA GLU A 4 -6.52 -53.41 -7.17
C GLU A 4 -6.38 -53.03 -8.64
N LEU A 5 -5.31 -52.34 -9.03
CA LEU A 5 -5.02 -52.01 -10.43
C LEU A 5 -4.58 -53.28 -11.19
N ARG A 6 -5.29 -53.60 -12.27
CA ARG A 6 -5.11 -54.83 -13.04
C ARG A 6 -4.90 -54.55 -14.52
N PHE A 7 -4.33 -55.52 -15.23
CA PHE A 7 -3.98 -55.45 -16.65
C PHE A 7 -4.61 -56.61 -17.42
N ASP A 8 -5.75 -57.11 -16.96
CA ASP A 8 -6.45 -58.24 -17.57
C ASP A 8 -6.75 -57.91 -19.05
N GLY A 9 -6.40 -58.84 -19.93
CA GLY A 9 -6.59 -58.68 -21.38
C GLY A 9 -5.62 -57.73 -22.09
N LYS A 10 -4.65 -57.13 -21.37
CA LYS A 10 -3.59 -56.31 -21.97
C LYS A 10 -2.38 -57.16 -22.36
N VAL A 11 -1.78 -56.86 -23.51
CA VAL A 11 -0.52 -57.46 -23.97
C VAL A 11 0.62 -56.45 -23.86
N ALA A 12 1.67 -56.83 -23.14
CA ALA A 12 2.84 -55.99 -22.88
C ALA A 12 4.11 -56.56 -23.49
N ILE A 13 4.94 -55.71 -24.08
CA ILE A 13 6.33 -55.99 -24.43
C ILE A 13 7.23 -55.29 -23.42
N VAL A 14 8.15 -56.02 -22.80
CA VAL A 14 9.22 -55.44 -21.98
C VAL A 14 10.56 -55.85 -22.58
N THR A 15 11.35 -54.87 -23.04
CA THR A 15 12.68 -55.14 -23.61
C THR A 15 13.77 -55.15 -22.54
N GLY A 16 14.77 -56.02 -22.68
CA GLY A 16 15.77 -56.26 -21.64
C GLY A 16 15.16 -56.81 -20.34
N ALA A 17 14.19 -57.72 -20.48
CA ALA A 17 13.39 -58.24 -19.38
C ALA A 17 13.95 -59.50 -18.71
N GLY A 18 15.14 -59.96 -19.11
CA GLY A 18 15.76 -61.14 -18.51
C GLY A 18 16.38 -60.88 -17.14
N ASN A 19 16.69 -59.63 -16.80
CA ASN A 19 17.31 -59.25 -15.52
C ASN A 19 16.85 -57.85 -15.04
N GLY A 20 17.21 -57.51 -13.79
CA GLY A 20 17.09 -56.14 -13.25
C GLY A 20 15.69 -55.53 -13.35
N LEU A 21 15.64 -54.26 -13.76
CA LEU A 21 14.40 -53.48 -13.90
C LEU A 21 13.40 -54.11 -14.86
N GLY A 22 13.82 -54.53 -16.04
CA GLY A 22 12.94 -55.15 -17.03
C GLY A 22 12.28 -56.42 -16.49
N ARG A 23 13.04 -57.29 -15.80
CA ARG A 23 12.48 -58.48 -15.13
C ARG A 23 11.42 -58.09 -14.09
N SER A 24 11.72 -57.08 -13.27
CA SER A 24 10.79 -56.62 -12.23
C SER A 24 9.50 -56.04 -12.81
N HIS A 25 9.59 -55.25 -13.90
CA HIS A 25 8.42 -54.73 -14.62
C HIS A 25 7.55 -55.86 -15.17
N ALA A 26 8.17 -56.84 -15.83
CA ALA A 26 7.47 -57.97 -16.43
C ALA A 26 6.74 -58.83 -15.39
N LEU A 27 7.40 -59.17 -14.28
CA LEU A 27 6.80 -59.94 -13.18
C LEU A 27 5.61 -59.20 -12.56
N LEU A 28 5.75 -57.90 -12.32
CA LEU A 28 4.66 -57.11 -11.75
C LEU A 28 3.45 -57.07 -12.69
N LEU A 29 3.64 -56.73 -13.97
CA LEU A 29 2.55 -56.69 -14.95
C LEU A 29 1.86 -58.06 -15.08
N ALA A 30 2.64 -59.14 -15.17
CA ALA A 30 2.10 -60.49 -15.27
C ALA A 30 1.31 -60.91 -14.02
N SER A 31 1.81 -60.59 -12.81
CA SER A 31 1.09 -60.85 -11.55
C SER A 31 -0.25 -60.11 -11.45
N ARG A 32 -0.44 -59.08 -12.28
CA ARG A 32 -1.65 -58.25 -12.37
C ARG A 32 -2.50 -58.56 -13.60
N GLY A 33 -2.24 -59.67 -14.30
CA GLY A 33 -3.09 -60.18 -15.38
C GLY A 33 -2.65 -59.83 -16.81
N ALA A 34 -1.54 -59.10 -16.98
CA ALA A 34 -1.00 -58.82 -18.32
C ALA A 34 -0.39 -60.08 -18.94
N LYS A 35 -0.49 -60.19 -20.27
CA LYS A 35 0.24 -61.17 -21.07
C LYS A 35 1.53 -60.54 -21.56
N VAL A 36 2.69 -61.12 -21.24
CA VAL A 36 3.97 -60.41 -21.40
C VAL A 36 4.92 -61.10 -22.38
N VAL A 37 5.40 -60.36 -23.39
CA VAL A 37 6.59 -60.73 -24.16
C VAL A 37 7.83 -60.35 -23.36
N ILE A 38 8.62 -61.35 -23.01
CA ILE A 38 9.92 -61.20 -22.33
C ILE A 38 11.00 -61.14 -23.40
N ASN A 39 11.37 -59.93 -23.82
CA ASN A 39 12.48 -59.75 -24.76
C ASN A 39 13.80 -59.60 -24.00
N ASP A 40 14.78 -60.44 -24.31
CA ASP A 40 16.17 -60.24 -23.87
C ASP A 40 17.14 -60.92 -24.85
N LEU A 41 18.20 -60.21 -25.25
CA LEU A 41 19.24 -60.77 -26.12
C LEU A 41 20.09 -61.83 -25.39
N GLY A 42 20.15 -61.77 -24.05
CA GLY A 42 20.97 -62.63 -23.21
C GLY A 42 22.46 -62.32 -23.25
N GLY A 43 22.84 -61.11 -23.67
CA GLY A 43 24.22 -60.62 -23.68
C GLY A 43 24.67 -60.01 -22.34
N SER A 44 25.94 -59.60 -22.28
CA SER A 44 26.52 -58.87 -21.15
C SER A 44 26.03 -57.42 -21.08
N SER A 45 26.22 -56.77 -19.92
CA SER A 45 25.95 -55.34 -19.73
C SER A 45 26.82 -54.42 -20.60
N THR A 46 27.85 -54.95 -21.27
CA THR A 46 28.75 -54.22 -22.18
C THR A 46 28.46 -54.49 -23.67
N GLY A 47 27.37 -55.22 -23.96
CA GLY A 47 26.88 -55.49 -25.32
C GLY A 47 27.53 -56.67 -26.05
N GLY A 48 28.14 -57.62 -25.32
CA GLY A 48 28.73 -58.83 -25.90
C GLY A 48 27.91 -60.10 -25.63
N GLY A 49 27.85 -61.03 -26.61
CA GLY A 49 27.21 -62.34 -26.45
C GLY A 49 25.70 -62.36 -26.74
N ARG A 50 25.14 -63.58 -26.84
CA ARG A 50 23.70 -63.86 -27.03
C ARG A 50 23.34 -65.18 -26.33
N GLY A 51 22.15 -65.28 -25.75
CA GLY A 51 21.65 -66.51 -25.14
C GLY A 51 20.15 -66.46 -24.85
N SER A 52 19.48 -67.61 -24.83
CA SER A 52 18.02 -67.67 -24.57
C SER A 52 17.69 -67.71 -23.08
N GLU A 53 18.61 -68.23 -22.25
CA GLU A 53 18.35 -68.56 -20.85
C GLU A 53 17.80 -67.41 -20.01
N ALA A 54 18.23 -66.18 -20.26
CA ALA A 54 17.80 -65.02 -19.47
C ALA A 54 16.29 -64.77 -19.62
N ALA A 55 15.78 -64.80 -20.85
CA ALA A 55 14.35 -64.66 -21.11
C ALA A 55 13.56 -65.90 -20.67
N ASP A 56 14.09 -67.10 -20.94
CA ASP A 56 13.44 -68.38 -20.63
C ASP A 56 13.18 -68.53 -19.11
N LYS A 57 14.15 -68.13 -18.27
CA LYS A 57 14.00 -68.18 -16.80
C LYS A 57 12.84 -67.31 -16.32
N VAL A 58 12.72 -66.08 -16.82
CA VAL A 58 11.64 -65.16 -16.42
C VAL A 58 10.28 -65.64 -16.92
N VAL A 59 10.21 -66.22 -18.13
CA VAL A 59 8.97 -66.87 -18.62
C VAL A 59 8.56 -68.02 -17.72
N ALA A 60 9.51 -68.88 -17.32
CA ALA A 60 9.23 -69.99 -16.41
C ALA A 60 8.73 -69.50 -15.03
N GLU A 61 9.33 -68.45 -14.48
CA GLU A 61 8.89 -67.83 -13.23
C GLU A 61 7.45 -67.29 -13.34
N ILE A 62 7.14 -66.56 -14.41
CA ILE A 62 5.78 -66.02 -14.65
C ILE A 62 4.76 -67.15 -14.75
N LYS A 63 5.06 -68.21 -15.52
CA LYS A 63 4.18 -69.36 -15.66
C LYS A 63 3.99 -70.12 -14.35
N ALA A 64 5.04 -70.29 -13.57
CA ALA A 64 4.98 -70.92 -12.25
C ALA A 64 4.11 -70.12 -11.27
N ALA A 65 4.07 -68.78 -11.42
CA ALA A 65 3.19 -67.89 -10.67
C ALA A 65 1.76 -67.78 -11.25
N GLY A 66 1.43 -68.55 -12.30
CA GLY A 66 0.10 -68.58 -12.92
C GLY A 66 -0.17 -67.51 -13.98
N GLY A 67 0.84 -66.77 -14.42
CA GLY A 67 0.72 -65.76 -15.49
C GLY A 67 1.00 -66.30 -16.90
N GLU A 68 0.76 -65.47 -17.91
CA GLU A 68 1.04 -65.78 -19.32
C GLU A 68 2.25 -64.99 -19.85
N ALA A 69 3.25 -65.69 -20.38
CA ALA A 69 4.41 -65.06 -21.01
C ALA A 69 5.01 -65.89 -22.15
N VAL A 70 5.63 -65.20 -23.11
CA VAL A 70 6.42 -65.78 -24.22
C VAL A 70 7.78 -65.09 -24.30
N ALA A 71 8.84 -65.84 -24.60
CA ALA A 71 10.18 -65.29 -24.74
C ALA A 71 10.40 -64.76 -26.16
N ASN A 72 11.20 -63.71 -26.29
CA ASN A 72 11.79 -63.26 -27.55
C ASN A 72 13.30 -63.02 -27.35
N TYR A 73 14.11 -63.45 -28.31
CA TYR A 73 15.58 -63.45 -28.22
C TYR A 73 16.27 -62.50 -29.21
N ASP A 74 15.51 -61.61 -29.85
CA ASP A 74 16.01 -60.68 -30.85
C ASP A 74 16.61 -59.43 -30.19
N SER A 75 17.59 -58.83 -30.87
CA SER A 75 18.07 -57.49 -30.48
C SER A 75 16.95 -56.47 -30.68
N VAL A 76 16.91 -55.44 -29.83
CA VAL A 76 16.01 -54.28 -30.03
C VAL A 76 16.27 -53.54 -31.34
N GLU A 77 17.43 -53.77 -31.96
CA GLU A 77 17.71 -53.34 -33.33
C GLU A 77 16.75 -53.99 -34.36
N ASP A 78 16.11 -55.12 -34.05
CA ASP A 78 15.12 -55.78 -34.91
C ASP A 78 13.72 -55.74 -34.26
N GLY A 79 13.25 -54.51 -33.99
CA GLY A 79 11.99 -54.27 -33.26
C GLY A 79 10.75 -54.90 -33.91
N VAL A 80 10.76 -55.15 -35.22
CA VAL A 80 9.67 -55.82 -35.94
C VAL A 80 9.46 -57.23 -35.42
N LYS A 81 10.53 -58.02 -35.25
CA LYS A 81 10.42 -59.40 -34.74
C LYS A 81 9.92 -59.46 -33.31
N ILE A 82 10.32 -58.50 -32.48
CA ILE A 82 9.88 -58.39 -31.09
C ILE A 82 8.36 -58.16 -31.04
N VAL A 83 7.87 -57.19 -31.84
CA VAL A 83 6.43 -56.90 -31.94
C VAL A 83 5.68 -58.09 -32.52
N GLN A 84 6.25 -58.76 -33.53
CA GLN A 84 5.65 -59.94 -34.14
C GLN A 84 5.43 -61.08 -33.13
N SER A 85 6.30 -61.26 -32.13
CA SER A 85 6.07 -62.25 -31.06
C SER A 85 4.77 -62.02 -30.27
N ALA A 86 4.40 -60.75 -30.01
CA ALA A 86 3.12 -60.42 -29.38
C ALA A 86 1.95 -60.71 -30.32
N LEU A 87 2.06 -60.32 -31.59
CA LEU A 87 1.01 -60.49 -32.59
C LEU A 87 0.80 -61.96 -32.96
N ASP A 88 1.84 -62.78 -33.01
CA ASP A 88 1.72 -64.21 -33.30
C ASP A 88 1.02 -64.94 -32.16
N THR A 89 1.36 -64.59 -30.93
CA THR A 89 0.85 -65.27 -29.72
C THR A 89 -0.57 -64.82 -29.35
N TRP A 90 -0.84 -63.51 -29.39
CA TRP A 90 -2.07 -62.92 -28.85
C TRP A 90 -2.80 -61.96 -29.80
N LYS A 91 -2.28 -61.74 -31.01
CA LYS A 91 -2.88 -60.88 -32.06
C LYS A 91 -3.16 -59.44 -31.61
N ARG A 92 -2.48 -58.98 -30.57
CA ARG A 92 -2.70 -57.70 -29.89
C ARG A 92 -1.40 -57.20 -29.28
N LEU A 93 -1.27 -55.88 -29.16
CA LEU A 93 -0.24 -55.21 -28.37
C LEU A 93 -0.84 -53.95 -27.74
N ASP A 94 -0.63 -53.73 -26.44
CA ASP A 94 -1.22 -52.59 -25.71
C ASP A 94 -0.15 -51.75 -24.99
N ILE A 95 0.92 -52.39 -24.51
CA ILE A 95 1.96 -51.76 -23.67
C ILE A 95 3.35 -52.06 -24.25
N VAL A 96 4.21 -51.04 -24.37
CA VAL A 96 5.62 -51.19 -24.75
C VAL A 96 6.50 -50.49 -23.73
N ILE A 97 7.32 -51.26 -23.00
CA ILE A 97 8.33 -50.73 -22.08
C ILE A 97 9.72 -50.92 -22.73
N ASN A 98 10.26 -49.82 -23.25
CA ASN A 98 11.59 -49.75 -23.83
C ASN A 98 12.65 -49.60 -22.73
N ASN A 99 13.11 -50.74 -22.19
CA ASN A 99 14.03 -50.80 -21.06
C ASN A 99 15.44 -51.34 -21.42
N ALA A 100 15.60 -52.06 -22.53
CA ALA A 100 16.88 -52.63 -22.94
C ALA A 100 18.02 -51.59 -22.96
N GLY A 101 19.21 -51.99 -22.51
CA GLY A 101 20.34 -51.09 -22.37
C GLY A 101 21.64 -51.77 -21.99
N ILE A 102 22.74 -51.07 -22.25
CA ILE A 102 24.14 -51.48 -22.02
C ILE A 102 24.98 -50.26 -21.62
N LEU A 103 26.23 -50.47 -21.19
CA LEU A 103 27.19 -49.41 -20.86
C LEU A 103 28.51 -49.59 -21.62
N ARG A 104 29.11 -48.45 -21.99
CA ARG A 104 30.45 -48.30 -22.60
C ARG A 104 31.07 -47.00 -22.08
N ASP A 105 31.30 -46.99 -20.77
CA ASP A 105 31.77 -45.81 -20.05
C ASP A 105 33.26 -45.58 -20.29
N THR A 106 33.61 -44.39 -20.77
CA THR A 106 34.98 -43.94 -20.97
C THR A 106 35.01 -42.42 -21.12
N SER A 107 36.12 -41.76 -20.76
CA SER A 107 36.20 -40.30 -20.92
C SER A 107 36.04 -39.90 -22.39
N PHE A 108 35.47 -38.71 -22.66
CA PHE A 108 35.12 -38.30 -24.02
C PHE A 108 36.28 -38.43 -25.02
N GLN A 109 37.49 -38.03 -24.61
CA GLN A 109 38.71 -38.14 -25.43
C GLN A 109 39.16 -39.58 -25.74
N LYS A 110 38.70 -40.57 -24.97
CA LYS A 110 39.03 -42.00 -25.14
C LYS A 110 37.88 -42.78 -25.76
N MET A 111 36.75 -42.13 -26.04
CA MET A 111 35.55 -42.76 -26.58
C MET A 111 35.75 -43.09 -28.05
N THR A 112 35.63 -44.38 -28.39
CA THR A 112 35.70 -44.81 -29.79
C THR A 112 34.36 -44.60 -30.49
N GLU A 113 34.36 -44.54 -31.82
CA GLU A 113 33.12 -44.52 -32.60
C GLU A 113 32.27 -45.76 -32.33
N GLN A 114 32.89 -46.93 -32.12
CA GLN A 114 32.15 -48.15 -31.80
C GLN A 114 31.45 -48.07 -30.43
N ASP A 115 32.10 -47.46 -29.42
CA ASP A 115 31.48 -47.23 -28.12
C ASP A 115 30.29 -46.27 -28.22
N TRP A 116 30.38 -45.26 -29.09
CA TRP A 116 29.28 -44.33 -29.36
C TRP A 116 28.12 -45.00 -30.10
N GLU A 117 28.41 -45.63 -31.24
CA GLU A 117 27.42 -46.24 -32.12
C GLU A 117 26.66 -47.36 -31.42
N LEU A 118 27.35 -48.22 -30.65
CA LEU A 118 26.71 -49.33 -29.97
C LEU A 118 25.69 -48.84 -28.93
N ILE A 119 26.04 -47.81 -28.16
CA ILE A 119 25.12 -47.19 -27.20
C ILE A 119 23.93 -46.54 -27.90
N TYR A 120 24.16 -45.78 -28.98
CA TYR A 120 23.09 -45.20 -29.78
C TYR A 120 22.15 -46.27 -30.35
N ARG A 121 22.71 -47.33 -30.95
CA ARG A 121 21.95 -48.40 -31.62
C ARG A 121 21.05 -49.16 -30.67
N VAL A 122 21.55 -49.53 -29.49
CA VAL A 122 20.76 -50.29 -28.52
C VAL A 122 19.73 -49.41 -27.82
N HIS A 123 20.11 -48.23 -27.35
CA HIS A 123 19.22 -47.41 -26.52
C HIS A 123 18.20 -46.62 -27.33
N LEU A 124 18.68 -45.76 -28.24
CA LEU A 124 17.80 -44.79 -28.90
C LEU A 124 17.21 -45.36 -30.19
N LEU A 125 18.06 -45.90 -31.08
CA LEU A 125 17.59 -46.50 -32.33
C LEU A 125 16.76 -47.77 -32.07
N GLY A 126 17.16 -48.60 -31.12
CA GLY A 126 16.42 -49.79 -30.72
C GLY A 126 15.02 -49.45 -30.20
N ALA A 127 14.92 -48.52 -29.25
CA ALA A 127 13.64 -48.05 -28.75
C ALA A 127 12.76 -47.42 -29.85
N PHE A 128 13.37 -46.67 -30.77
CA PHE A 128 12.69 -46.19 -31.97
C PHE A 128 12.13 -47.34 -32.81
N ARG A 129 12.94 -48.35 -33.16
CA ARG A 129 12.52 -49.47 -34.02
C ARG A 129 11.40 -50.30 -33.40
N VAL A 130 11.49 -50.60 -32.10
CA VAL A 130 10.44 -51.33 -31.37
C VAL A 130 9.14 -50.52 -31.34
N THR A 131 9.24 -49.23 -30.98
CA THR A 131 8.05 -48.36 -30.89
C THR A 131 7.42 -48.11 -32.26
N GLN A 132 8.24 -47.91 -33.31
CA GLN A 132 7.80 -47.75 -34.69
C GLN A 132 7.03 -48.98 -35.18
N ALA A 133 7.55 -50.19 -34.91
CA ALA A 133 6.88 -51.44 -35.27
C ALA A 133 5.56 -51.61 -34.49
N ALA A 134 5.49 -51.19 -33.23
CA ALA A 134 4.28 -51.27 -32.41
C ALA A 134 3.21 -50.23 -32.81
N TRP A 135 3.62 -49.06 -33.29
CA TRP A 135 2.77 -47.88 -33.44
C TRP A 135 1.48 -48.10 -34.25
N PRO A 136 1.49 -48.77 -35.42
CA PRO A 136 0.27 -49.00 -36.18
C PRO A 136 -0.78 -49.78 -35.38
N HIS A 137 -0.35 -50.77 -34.59
CA HIS A 137 -1.24 -51.60 -33.79
C HIS A 137 -1.86 -50.81 -32.63
N LEU A 138 -1.07 -50.01 -31.92
CA LEU A 138 -1.56 -49.13 -30.84
C LEU A 138 -2.57 -48.10 -31.39
N ARG A 139 -2.23 -47.50 -32.54
CA ARG A 139 -3.05 -46.49 -33.22
C ARG A 139 -4.39 -47.04 -33.67
N ASP A 140 -4.38 -48.20 -34.32
CA ASP A 140 -5.59 -48.79 -34.90
C ASP A 140 -6.52 -49.34 -33.80
N GLN A 141 -5.96 -49.74 -32.65
CA GLN A 141 -6.70 -50.13 -31.45
C GLN A 141 -7.27 -48.94 -30.64
N ASN A 142 -6.88 -47.69 -30.93
CA ASN A 142 -7.14 -46.51 -30.09
C ASN A 142 -6.78 -46.73 -28.60
N TYR A 143 -5.69 -47.45 -28.35
CA TYR A 143 -5.14 -47.65 -27.01
C TYR A 143 -3.66 -47.98 -27.13
N GLY A 144 -2.83 -47.25 -26.38
CA GLY A 144 -1.43 -47.62 -26.19
C GLY A 144 -0.81 -46.97 -24.97
N ARG A 145 0.16 -47.66 -24.38
CA ARG A 145 1.02 -47.11 -23.33
C ARG A 145 2.47 -47.41 -23.68
N VAL A 146 3.27 -46.36 -23.84
CA VAL A 146 4.69 -46.49 -24.18
C VAL A 146 5.52 -45.85 -23.08
N LEU A 147 6.48 -46.60 -22.56
CA LEU A 147 7.39 -46.14 -21.52
C LEU A 147 8.82 -46.23 -22.01
N PHE A 148 9.56 -45.12 -21.88
CA PHE A 148 10.98 -45.07 -22.18
C PHE A 148 11.82 -45.00 -20.90
N THR A 149 12.93 -45.72 -20.88
CA THR A 149 13.89 -45.67 -19.77
C THR A 149 15.01 -44.68 -20.08
N ALA A 150 14.89 -43.45 -19.56
CA ALA A 150 15.92 -42.42 -19.51
C ALA A 150 16.93 -42.70 -18.37
N SER A 151 17.59 -41.66 -17.86
CA SER A 151 18.53 -41.76 -16.72
C SER A 151 18.85 -40.37 -16.17
N ALA A 152 19.20 -40.28 -14.88
CA ALA A 152 19.78 -39.09 -14.28
C ALA A 152 21.05 -38.61 -15.02
N ALA A 153 21.87 -39.54 -15.55
CA ALA A 153 23.04 -39.18 -16.37
C ALA A 153 22.64 -38.42 -17.65
N GLY A 154 21.50 -38.77 -18.25
CA GLY A 154 20.95 -38.02 -19.39
C GLY A 154 20.44 -36.64 -18.98
N ILE A 155 19.79 -36.52 -17.83
CA ILE A 155 19.16 -35.27 -17.37
C ILE A 155 20.21 -34.26 -16.91
N TYR A 156 21.19 -34.70 -16.12
CA TYR A 156 22.14 -33.84 -15.41
C TYR A 156 23.57 -33.89 -15.96
N GLY A 157 23.86 -34.86 -16.85
CA GLY A 157 25.22 -35.19 -17.26
C GLY A 157 25.93 -36.09 -16.24
N ASN A 158 26.86 -36.92 -16.71
CA ASN A 158 27.76 -37.68 -15.85
C ASN A 158 29.13 -37.89 -16.53
N PHE A 159 30.20 -37.85 -15.73
CA PHE A 159 31.56 -37.98 -16.26
C PHE A 159 31.76 -39.35 -16.92
N GLY A 160 32.36 -39.37 -18.11
CA GLY A 160 32.66 -40.60 -18.84
C GLY A 160 31.46 -41.26 -19.54
N GLN A 161 30.30 -40.58 -19.57
CA GLN A 161 29.05 -41.14 -20.11
C GLN A 161 28.42 -40.27 -21.20
N ALA A 162 29.22 -39.62 -22.06
CA ALA A 162 28.69 -38.71 -23.08
C ALA A 162 27.74 -39.40 -24.09
N ASN A 163 28.12 -40.56 -24.62
CA ASN A 163 27.30 -41.42 -25.48
C ASN A 163 25.98 -41.85 -24.79
N TYR A 164 26.07 -42.32 -23.54
CA TYR A 164 24.93 -42.81 -22.77
C TYR A 164 23.97 -41.67 -22.40
N SER A 165 24.50 -40.54 -21.94
CA SER A 165 23.72 -39.35 -21.59
C SER A 165 22.96 -38.81 -22.81
N MET A 166 23.63 -38.74 -23.97
CA MET A 166 23.00 -38.39 -25.25
C MET A 166 21.82 -39.33 -25.56
N ALA A 167 22.05 -40.65 -25.53
CA ALA A 167 21.00 -41.60 -25.86
C ALA A 167 19.81 -41.52 -24.88
N LYS A 168 20.08 -41.37 -23.58
CA LYS A 168 19.04 -41.33 -22.54
C LYS A 168 18.22 -40.05 -22.55
N LEU A 169 18.82 -38.88 -22.79
CA LEU A 169 18.05 -37.65 -22.94
C LEU A 169 17.36 -37.57 -24.31
N GLY A 170 17.95 -38.16 -25.35
CA GLY A 170 17.32 -38.34 -26.66
C GLY A 170 16.00 -39.11 -26.59
N LEU A 171 15.89 -40.11 -25.70
CA LEU A 171 14.63 -40.82 -25.44
C LEU A 171 13.55 -39.91 -24.83
N VAL A 172 13.92 -38.92 -24.00
CA VAL A 172 12.96 -37.94 -23.45
C VAL A 172 12.46 -37.02 -24.56
N GLY A 173 13.35 -36.52 -25.43
CA GLY A 173 12.96 -35.74 -26.60
C GLY A 173 12.04 -36.52 -27.55
N PHE A 174 12.33 -37.79 -27.77
CA PHE A 174 11.50 -38.69 -28.58
C PHE A 174 10.12 -38.93 -27.93
N ALA A 175 10.08 -39.18 -26.62
CA ALA A 175 8.84 -39.34 -25.86
C ALA A 175 7.94 -38.10 -25.95
N ASN A 176 8.51 -36.89 -25.86
CA ASN A 176 7.78 -35.64 -25.94
C ASN A 176 6.98 -35.51 -27.24
N THR A 177 7.60 -35.83 -28.39
CA THR A 177 6.92 -35.75 -29.69
C THR A 177 5.86 -36.85 -29.83
N LEU A 178 6.17 -38.09 -29.47
CA LEU A 178 5.21 -39.19 -29.56
C LEU A 178 4.00 -38.99 -28.64
N ALA A 179 4.17 -38.37 -27.47
CA ALA A 179 3.07 -38.00 -26.59
C ALA A 179 2.07 -37.04 -27.25
N ILE A 180 2.53 -36.18 -28.17
CA ILE A 180 1.67 -35.26 -28.94
C ILE A 180 0.97 -36.03 -30.07
N GLU A 181 1.73 -36.79 -30.87
CA GLU A 181 1.20 -37.56 -32.00
C GLU A 181 0.19 -38.63 -31.57
N GLY A 182 0.44 -39.29 -30.44
CA GLY A 182 -0.35 -40.40 -29.93
C GLY A 182 -1.64 -39.99 -29.21
N ARG A 183 -1.73 -38.76 -28.71
CA ARG A 183 -2.80 -38.32 -27.79
C ARG A 183 -4.21 -38.52 -28.35
N LYS A 184 -4.43 -38.15 -29.62
CA LYS A 184 -5.74 -38.30 -30.29
C LYS A 184 -6.19 -39.76 -30.46
N LYS A 185 -5.26 -40.71 -30.30
CA LYS A 185 -5.49 -42.15 -30.42
C LYS A 185 -5.35 -42.88 -29.10
N ASN A 186 -5.37 -42.14 -27.97
CA ASN A 186 -5.19 -42.69 -26.62
C ASN A 186 -3.91 -43.54 -26.50
N ILE A 187 -2.86 -43.13 -27.21
CA ILE A 187 -1.50 -43.63 -27.02
C ILE A 187 -0.81 -42.63 -26.11
N LEU A 188 -0.56 -43.02 -24.86
CA LEU A 188 0.11 -42.19 -23.88
C LEU A 188 1.56 -42.63 -23.74
N VAL A 189 2.47 -41.66 -23.75
CA VAL A 189 3.91 -41.89 -23.83
C VAL A 189 4.60 -41.15 -22.71
N ASN A 190 5.37 -41.86 -21.89
CA ASN A 190 6.09 -41.28 -20.75
C ASN A 190 7.54 -41.78 -20.70
N ALA A 191 8.36 -41.13 -19.89
CA ALA A 191 9.72 -41.55 -19.59
C ALA A 191 9.96 -41.64 -18.08
N ILE A 192 10.79 -42.61 -17.67
CA ILE A 192 11.31 -42.72 -16.31
C ILE A 192 12.84 -42.64 -16.32
N ALA A 193 13.43 -42.01 -15.31
CA ALA A 193 14.85 -41.99 -15.01
C ALA A 193 15.06 -42.78 -13.70
N PRO A 194 15.30 -44.11 -13.80
CA PRO A 194 15.34 -44.96 -12.63
C PRO A 194 16.70 -44.94 -11.93
N ILE A 195 16.66 -45.17 -10.62
CA ILE A 195 17.79 -45.47 -9.75
C ILE A 195 17.52 -46.83 -9.09
N ALA A 196 18.23 -47.87 -9.54
CA ALA A 196 18.12 -49.22 -9.00
C ALA A 196 19.47 -49.96 -9.05
N GLY A 197 19.73 -50.75 -8.03
CA GLY A 197 20.82 -51.70 -7.96
C GLY A 197 20.70 -52.75 -9.07
N SER A 198 21.70 -52.83 -9.92
CA SER A 198 21.84 -53.84 -10.96
C SER A 198 23.31 -54.08 -11.28
N ARG A 199 23.59 -55.09 -12.11
CA ARG A 199 24.93 -55.34 -12.68
C ARG A 199 25.56 -54.10 -13.34
N MET A 200 24.75 -53.15 -13.81
CA MET A 200 25.24 -51.90 -14.42
C MET A 200 25.63 -50.83 -13.39
N THR A 201 25.07 -50.86 -12.17
CA THR A 201 25.35 -49.85 -11.13
C THR A 201 26.36 -50.33 -10.08
N GLU A 202 26.67 -51.64 -10.06
CA GLU A 202 27.70 -52.23 -9.18
C GLU A 202 29.10 -51.63 -9.37
N THR A 203 29.37 -51.03 -10.53
CA THR A 203 30.65 -50.37 -10.84
C THR A 203 30.80 -49.00 -10.17
N VAL A 204 29.69 -48.40 -9.70
CA VAL A 204 29.64 -47.01 -9.21
C VAL A 204 29.08 -46.88 -7.78
N LEU A 205 28.35 -47.87 -7.27
CA LEU A 205 27.73 -47.83 -5.94
C LEU A 205 28.31 -48.90 -4.99
N PRO A 206 28.43 -48.60 -3.67
CA PRO A 206 28.76 -49.60 -2.66
C PRO A 206 27.75 -50.74 -2.63
N LYS A 207 28.20 -51.96 -2.31
CA LYS A 207 27.35 -53.17 -2.35
C LYS A 207 26.12 -53.05 -1.45
N GLU A 208 26.28 -52.45 -0.27
CA GLU A 208 25.20 -52.26 0.70
C GLU A 208 24.09 -51.36 0.14
N VAL A 209 24.45 -50.39 -0.70
CA VAL A 209 23.50 -49.48 -1.37
C VAL A 209 22.81 -50.19 -2.54
N VAL A 210 23.56 -50.97 -3.32
CA VAL A 210 23.02 -51.79 -4.41
C VAL A 210 21.96 -52.77 -3.90
N ASP A 211 22.23 -53.44 -2.78
CA ASP A 211 21.33 -54.46 -2.21
C ASP A 211 20.00 -53.86 -1.68
N VAL A 212 19.99 -52.56 -1.33
CA VAL A 212 18.78 -51.84 -0.84
C VAL A 212 18.00 -51.17 -1.96
N LEU A 213 18.67 -50.73 -3.04
CA LEU A 213 18.04 -50.09 -4.21
C LEU A 213 17.34 -51.10 -5.12
N LYS A 214 16.31 -51.75 -4.61
CA LYS A 214 15.59 -52.82 -5.30
C LYS A 214 14.83 -52.34 -6.55
N PRO A 215 14.95 -53.03 -7.70
CA PRO A 215 14.12 -52.77 -8.89
C PRO A 215 12.61 -52.74 -8.62
N GLU A 216 12.16 -53.48 -7.61
CA GLU A 216 10.77 -53.56 -7.15
C GLU A 216 10.23 -52.21 -6.65
N TYR A 217 11.09 -51.25 -6.31
CA TYR A 217 10.68 -49.90 -5.93
C TYR A 217 10.44 -48.97 -7.13
N VAL A 218 10.82 -49.40 -8.34
CA VAL A 218 10.61 -48.65 -9.60
C VAL A 218 9.39 -49.17 -10.35
N SER A 219 9.23 -50.49 -10.42
CA SER A 219 8.17 -51.17 -11.19
C SER A 219 6.74 -50.67 -10.92
N PRO A 220 6.34 -50.30 -9.68
CA PRO A 220 5.00 -49.75 -9.43
C PRO A 220 4.70 -48.48 -10.22
N LEU A 221 5.68 -47.58 -10.39
CA LEU A 221 5.50 -46.37 -11.21
C LEU A 221 5.38 -46.72 -12.69
N ALA A 222 6.24 -47.63 -13.18
CA ALA A 222 6.18 -48.10 -14.56
C ALA A 222 4.81 -48.74 -14.88
N ALA A 223 4.29 -49.57 -13.97
CA ALA A 223 2.97 -50.16 -14.10
C ALA A 223 1.86 -49.09 -14.08
N TRP A 224 1.90 -48.14 -13.14
CA TRP A 224 0.92 -47.03 -13.10
C TRP A 224 0.89 -46.24 -14.41
N LEU A 225 2.05 -45.84 -14.95
CA LEU A 225 2.15 -45.14 -16.23
C LEU A 225 1.67 -45.97 -17.43
N CYS A 226 1.60 -47.29 -17.28
CA CYS A 226 1.08 -48.22 -18.29
C CYS A 226 -0.36 -48.68 -18.05
N HIS A 227 -1.02 -48.22 -16.99
CA HIS A 227 -2.39 -48.59 -16.68
C HIS A 227 -3.39 -47.79 -17.53
N GLU A 228 -4.58 -48.34 -17.76
CA GLU A 228 -5.59 -47.69 -18.60
C GLU A 228 -6.16 -46.41 -17.96
N ASP A 229 -6.29 -46.40 -16.64
CA ASP A 229 -6.75 -45.23 -15.88
C ASP A 229 -5.75 -44.07 -15.86
N CYS A 230 -4.46 -44.33 -16.08
CA CYS A 230 -3.46 -43.27 -16.09
C CYS A 230 -3.65 -42.39 -17.33
N GLN A 231 -3.78 -41.08 -17.10
CA GLN A 231 -3.94 -40.05 -18.14
C GLN A 231 -2.66 -39.25 -18.39
N GLU A 232 -1.57 -39.60 -17.70
CA GLU A 232 -0.29 -38.91 -17.84
C GLU A 232 0.35 -39.21 -19.20
N SER A 233 0.85 -38.18 -19.88
CA SER A 233 1.57 -38.34 -21.15
C SER A 233 2.47 -37.13 -21.39
N GLY A 234 3.66 -37.39 -21.95
CA GLY A 234 4.71 -36.40 -22.15
C GLY A 234 5.45 -36.06 -20.86
N ALA A 235 5.39 -36.94 -19.85
CA ALA A 235 6.01 -36.70 -18.56
C ALA A 235 7.33 -37.47 -18.41
N LEU A 236 8.22 -36.88 -17.61
CA LEU A 236 9.47 -37.46 -17.14
C LEU A 236 9.40 -37.62 -15.63
N PHE A 237 9.73 -38.81 -15.12
CA PHE A 237 9.79 -39.07 -13.69
C PHE A 237 11.15 -39.61 -13.25
N GLU A 238 11.70 -39.08 -12.16
CA GLU A 238 12.79 -39.75 -11.43
C GLU A 238 12.20 -40.71 -10.40
N VAL A 239 12.81 -41.89 -10.26
CA VAL A 239 12.26 -42.95 -9.41
C VAL A 239 13.33 -43.91 -8.89
N GLY A 240 13.32 -44.20 -7.59
CA GLY A 240 14.24 -45.17 -6.98
C GLY A 240 14.23 -45.10 -5.46
N GLY A 241 14.57 -46.20 -4.77
CA GLY A 241 14.64 -46.23 -3.30
C GLY A 241 13.34 -45.87 -2.57
N GLY A 242 12.19 -45.98 -3.22
CA GLY A 242 10.88 -45.56 -2.70
C GLY A 242 10.49 -44.11 -2.99
N PHE A 243 11.38 -43.32 -3.60
CA PHE A 243 11.11 -41.96 -4.05
C PHE A 243 10.60 -41.94 -5.50
N MET A 244 9.65 -41.04 -5.79
CA MET A 244 9.09 -40.80 -7.13
C MET A 244 8.80 -39.30 -7.27
N ALA A 245 9.35 -38.66 -8.31
CA ALA A 245 9.10 -37.24 -8.58
C ALA A 245 8.97 -36.98 -10.09
N LYS A 246 8.15 -35.98 -10.44
CA LYS A 246 7.96 -35.52 -11.82
C LYS A 246 8.91 -34.36 -12.11
N LEU A 247 9.56 -34.38 -13.27
CA LEU A 247 10.42 -33.31 -13.76
C LEU A 247 9.70 -32.53 -14.87
N ARG A 248 10.03 -31.23 -14.97
CA ARG A 248 9.58 -30.36 -16.06
C ARG A 248 10.60 -29.25 -16.31
N TRP A 249 10.53 -28.62 -17.48
CA TRP A 249 11.32 -27.44 -17.78
C TRP A 249 10.84 -26.21 -17.00
N GLU A 250 11.80 -25.39 -16.61
CA GLU A 250 11.61 -24.06 -16.06
C GLU A 250 12.45 -23.08 -16.88
N ARG A 251 11.87 -21.93 -17.22
CA ARG A 251 12.50 -20.89 -18.03
C ARG A 251 12.32 -19.54 -17.36
N THR A 252 13.39 -18.78 -17.19
CA THR A 252 13.34 -17.39 -16.70
C THR A 252 12.36 -16.55 -17.52
N ARG A 253 11.91 -15.41 -16.97
CA ARG A 253 11.22 -14.39 -17.79
C ARG A 253 12.11 -13.91 -18.93
N GLY A 254 13.42 -13.91 -18.70
CA GLY A 254 14.43 -13.44 -19.61
C GLY A 254 14.38 -11.91 -19.80
N LYS A 255 15.23 -11.42 -20.70
CA LYS A 255 15.26 -10.02 -21.13
C LYS A 255 14.83 -9.92 -22.58
N VAL A 256 13.82 -9.10 -22.84
CA VAL A 256 13.43 -8.71 -24.21
C VAL A 256 14.18 -7.45 -24.60
N PHE A 257 14.97 -7.54 -25.67
CA PHE A 257 15.60 -6.39 -26.31
C PHE A 257 14.71 -5.91 -27.45
N LYS A 258 14.19 -4.68 -27.35
CA LYS A 258 13.27 -4.13 -28.35
C LYS A 258 13.91 -4.04 -29.72
N LEU A 259 13.22 -4.57 -30.73
CA LEU A 259 13.67 -4.49 -32.11
C LEU A 259 13.63 -3.04 -32.62
N GLY A 260 14.53 -2.71 -33.55
CA GLY A 260 14.73 -1.34 -34.02
C GLY A 260 15.79 -0.55 -33.23
N ARG A 261 16.38 -1.16 -32.20
CA ARG A 261 17.58 -0.67 -31.52
C ARG A 261 18.76 -1.60 -31.78
N SER A 262 19.98 -1.10 -31.63
CA SER A 262 21.17 -1.95 -31.68
C SER A 262 21.17 -2.91 -30.47
N ILE A 263 21.36 -4.20 -30.72
CA ILE A 263 21.49 -5.22 -29.67
C ILE A 263 22.97 -5.64 -29.67
N THR A 264 23.72 -5.26 -28.64
CA THR A 264 25.16 -5.53 -28.55
C THR A 264 25.49 -6.54 -27.45
N PRO A 265 26.66 -7.20 -27.49
CA PRO A 265 27.12 -8.08 -26.41
C PRO A 265 27.17 -7.39 -25.04
N GLU A 266 27.55 -6.12 -24.99
CA GLU A 266 27.63 -5.33 -23.75
C GLU A 266 26.25 -5.13 -23.13
N ALA A 267 25.21 -4.89 -23.95
CA ALA A 267 23.83 -4.78 -23.48
C ALA A 267 23.32 -6.10 -22.88
N VAL A 268 23.73 -7.24 -23.47
CA VAL A 268 23.44 -8.58 -22.93
C VAL A 268 24.16 -8.79 -21.59
N GLN A 269 25.45 -8.46 -21.51
CA GLN A 269 26.23 -8.56 -20.27
C GLN A 269 25.62 -7.71 -19.14
N GLN A 270 25.23 -6.46 -19.42
CA GLN A 270 24.59 -5.57 -18.44
C GLN A 270 23.23 -6.10 -17.96
N SER A 271 22.53 -6.84 -18.80
CA SER A 271 21.22 -7.43 -18.46
C SER A 271 21.30 -8.90 -18.04
N TRP A 272 22.50 -9.44 -17.81
CA TRP A 272 22.70 -10.88 -17.62
C TRP A 272 21.94 -11.42 -16.41
N GLU A 273 21.93 -10.67 -15.31
CA GLU A 273 21.15 -11.01 -14.11
C GLU A 273 19.67 -11.25 -14.45
N ALA A 274 19.05 -10.33 -15.21
CA ALA A 274 17.66 -10.47 -15.65
C ALA A 274 17.43 -11.63 -16.64
N VAL A 275 18.44 -11.98 -17.46
CA VAL A 275 18.38 -13.14 -18.35
C VAL A 275 18.38 -14.45 -17.55
N THR A 276 19.14 -14.50 -16.46
CA THR A 276 19.36 -15.70 -15.63
C THR A 276 18.54 -15.75 -14.34
N ASP A 277 17.67 -14.78 -14.09
CA ASP A 277 16.84 -14.72 -12.88
C ASP A 277 15.64 -15.68 -12.95
N PHE A 278 15.62 -16.66 -12.05
CA PHE A 278 14.56 -17.67 -11.92
C PHE A 278 13.45 -17.28 -10.92
N THR A 279 13.52 -16.12 -10.26
CA THR A 279 12.58 -15.71 -9.19
C THR A 279 11.10 -15.71 -9.64
N ASP A 280 10.82 -15.32 -10.89
CA ASP A 280 9.48 -15.33 -11.50
C ASP A 280 9.44 -16.20 -12.77
N ALA A 281 10.08 -17.37 -12.72
CA ALA A 281 10.19 -18.26 -13.87
C ALA A 281 8.84 -18.83 -14.36
N THR A 282 8.86 -19.35 -15.59
CA THR A 282 7.71 -19.90 -16.31
C THR A 282 7.94 -21.37 -16.68
N HIS A 283 6.87 -22.11 -16.92
CA HIS A 283 6.92 -23.53 -17.32
C HIS A 283 6.24 -23.72 -18.69
N PRO A 284 6.90 -23.37 -19.81
CA PRO A 284 6.33 -23.52 -21.14
C PRO A 284 6.02 -25.00 -21.43
N THR A 285 4.77 -25.30 -21.80
CA THR A 285 4.28 -26.66 -22.02
C THR A 285 4.32 -27.11 -23.48
N ASP A 286 4.50 -26.17 -24.42
CA ASP A 286 4.59 -26.42 -25.85
C ASP A 286 5.45 -25.35 -26.55
N VAL A 287 5.69 -25.57 -27.85
CA VAL A 287 6.52 -24.69 -28.68
C VAL A 287 5.91 -23.29 -28.83
N ALA A 288 4.57 -23.17 -28.89
CA ALA A 288 3.91 -21.88 -29.06
C ALA A 288 4.08 -21.00 -27.82
N ALA A 289 3.85 -21.56 -26.62
CA ALA A 289 4.12 -20.89 -25.35
C ALA A 289 5.62 -20.53 -25.20
N GLY A 290 6.51 -21.38 -25.71
CA GLY A 290 7.94 -21.09 -25.80
C GLY A 290 8.24 -19.86 -26.67
N MET A 291 7.54 -19.68 -27.78
CA MET A 291 7.82 -18.58 -28.73
C MET A 291 7.11 -17.26 -28.40
N GLN A 292 6.16 -17.24 -27.47
CA GLN A 292 5.33 -16.06 -27.19
C GLN A 292 6.13 -14.76 -26.96
N PRO A 293 7.20 -14.72 -26.13
CA PRO A 293 7.93 -13.47 -25.89
C PRO A 293 8.60 -12.88 -27.14
N VAL A 294 8.98 -13.74 -28.09
CA VAL A 294 9.57 -13.31 -29.36
C VAL A 294 8.49 -12.73 -30.27
N MET A 295 7.32 -13.38 -30.34
CA MET A 295 6.19 -12.90 -31.13
C MET A 295 5.65 -11.55 -30.61
N ASP A 296 5.59 -11.38 -29.29
CA ASP A 296 5.23 -10.11 -28.65
C ASP A 296 6.23 -9.01 -29.02
N ASN A 297 7.53 -9.34 -29.06
CA ASN A 297 8.56 -8.37 -29.40
C ASN A 297 8.53 -7.98 -30.90
N LEU A 298 8.26 -8.95 -31.79
CA LEU A 298 8.15 -8.72 -33.24
C LEU A 298 7.00 -7.78 -33.61
N THR A 299 5.90 -7.84 -32.86
CA THR A 299 4.72 -6.99 -33.10
C THR A 299 4.78 -5.66 -32.37
N SER A 300 5.66 -5.52 -31.38
CA SER A 300 5.83 -4.26 -30.65
C SER A 300 6.80 -3.32 -31.35
N GLN A 301 6.33 -2.11 -31.69
CA GLN A 301 7.22 -1.04 -32.16
C GLN A 301 7.92 -0.39 -30.96
N SER A 302 9.25 -0.25 -31.02
CA SER A 302 10.04 0.47 -30.02
C SER A 302 9.59 1.94 -29.93
N LYS A 303 9.34 2.43 -28.73
CA LYS A 303 9.04 3.85 -28.44
C LYS A 303 10.29 4.74 -28.43
N GLY A 304 11.48 4.14 -28.56
CA GLY A 304 12.77 4.83 -28.60
C GLY A 304 13.50 4.82 -27.26
N GLY A 305 14.64 5.49 -27.19
CA GLY A 305 15.48 5.52 -26.00
C GLY A 305 16.94 5.17 -26.28
N ASN A 306 17.75 5.24 -25.22
CA ASN A 306 19.19 5.01 -25.22
C ASN A 306 19.63 4.44 -23.84
N GLU A 307 20.92 4.49 -23.53
CA GLU A 307 21.48 4.00 -22.26
C GLU A 307 20.92 4.70 -21.02
N PHE A 308 20.53 5.97 -21.14
CA PHE A 308 19.99 6.77 -20.04
C PHE A 308 18.48 6.62 -19.87
N ILE A 309 17.75 6.43 -20.98
CA ILE A 309 16.29 6.39 -20.98
C ILE A 309 15.81 5.27 -21.89
N ASP A 310 15.23 4.23 -21.33
CA ASP A 310 14.44 3.25 -22.05
C ASP A 310 12.97 3.65 -22.03
N VAL A 311 12.50 4.31 -23.11
CA VAL A 311 11.13 4.83 -23.20
C VAL A 311 10.10 3.70 -23.12
N ASP A 312 10.42 2.53 -23.64
CA ASP A 312 9.53 1.36 -23.62
C ASP A 312 9.31 0.83 -22.19
N ALA A 313 10.31 0.93 -21.32
CA ALA A 313 10.22 0.51 -19.92
C ALA A 313 9.62 1.60 -19.02
N ALA A 314 9.95 2.86 -19.28
CA ALA A 314 9.60 3.97 -18.40
C ALA A 314 8.21 4.56 -18.70
N LEU A 315 7.83 4.72 -19.97
CA LEU A 315 6.60 5.44 -20.34
C LEU A 315 5.35 4.70 -19.86
N GLY A 316 4.53 5.38 -19.06
CA GLY A 316 3.31 4.82 -18.46
C GLY A 316 3.55 4.02 -17.18
N TYR A 317 4.80 3.88 -16.74
CA TYR A 317 5.12 3.22 -15.46
C TYR A 317 4.37 3.88 -14.32
N GLN A 318 3.71 3.06 -13.48
CA GLN A 318 3.00 3.50 -12.29
C GLN A 318 3.88 3.29 -11.06
N PHE A 319 4.11 4.36 -10.31
CA PHE A 319 4.83 4.27 -9.05
C PHE A 319 3.96 3.60 -7.98
N PRO A 320 4.58 2.95 -6.97
CA PRO A 320 3.86 2.49 -5.79
C PRO A 320 3.04 3.62 -5.18
N GLU A 321 1.82 3.30 -4.72
CA GLU A 321 0.98 4.27 -4.03
C GLU A 321 1.71 4.77 -2.77
N ALA A 322 1.77 6.09 -2.61
CA ALA A 322 2.38 6.73 -1.46
C ALA A 322 1.33 7.48 -0.66
N THR A 323 1.61 7.73 0.61
CA THR A 323 0.71 8.47 1.50
C THR A 323 1.43 9.63 2.15
N SER A 324 0.71 10.73 2.38
CA SER A 324 1.17 11.84 3.19
C SER A 324 0.01 12.43 3.98
N SER A 325 0.30 13.39 4.84
CA SER A 325 -0.71 14.21 5.49
C SER A 325 -0.17 15.61 5.71
N TYR A 326 -1.07 16.55 5.87
CA TYR A 326 -0.74 17.90 6.30
C TYR A 326 -1.81 18.44 7.24
N ASP A 327 -1.42 19.41 8.04
CA ASP A 327 -2.30 20.17 8.91
C ASP A 327 -2.06 21.69 8.77
N GLU A 328 -2.72 22.47 9.62
CA GLU A 328 -2.64 23.92 9.63
C GLU A 328 -1.20 24.42 9.85
N ARG A 329 -0.36 23.69 10.59
CA ARG A 329 1.04 24.07 10.81
C ARG A 329 1.82 23.98 9.51
N ASP A 330 1.68 22.89 8.75
CA ASP A 330 2.39 22.70 7.49
C ASP A 330 2.00 23.77 6.47
N LEU A 331 0.72 24.13 6.44
CA LEU A 331 0.17 25.15 5.57
C LEU A 331 0.66 26.56 5.93
N SER A 332 0.65 26.91 7.23
CA SER A 332 1.20 28.18 7.71
C SER A 332 2.70 28.30 7.44
N LEU A 333 3.45 27.20 7.66
CA LEU A 333 4.89 27.16 7.38
C LEU A 333 5.18 27.38 5.89
N TYR A 334 4.41 26.75 5.01
CA TYR A 334 4.51 27.00 3.58
C TYR A 334 4.18 28.45 3.22
N ALA A 335 3.08 28.98 3.76
CA ALA A 335 2.63 30.35 3.48
C ALA A 335 3.71 31.39 3.85
N LEU A 336 4.30 31.27 5.04
CA LEU A 336 5.46 32.07 5.46
C LEU A 336 6.68 31.82 4.55
N GLY A 337 6.93 30.54 4.22
CA GLY A 337 8.02 30.11 3.35
C GLY A 337 7.93 30.63 1.92
N VAL A 338 6.76 31.09 1.47
CA VAL A 338 6.60 31.78 0.20
C VAL A 338 6.39 33.28 0.36
N GLY A 339 6.47 33.84 1.57
CA GLY A 339 6.47 35.29 1.84
C GLY A 339 5.14 35.90 2.31
N ALA A 340 4.15 35.09 2.71
CA ALA A 340 2.86 35.62 3.18
C ALA A 340 2.98 36.24 4.58
N ALA A 341 2.07 37.17 4.89
CA ALA A 341 1.90 37.78 6.20
C ALA A 341 3.14 38.53 6.72
N GLN A 342 3.88 39.19 5.82
CA GLN A 342 4.99 40.08 6.21
C GLN A 342 4.49 41.30 7.00
N ASP A 343 3.33 41.84 6.62
CA ASP A 343 2.63 42.86 7.38
C ASP A 343 1.62 42.20 8.33
N PRO A 344 1.84 42.24 9.66
CA PRO A 344 0.92 41.64 10.63
C PRO A 344 -0.45 42.33 10.67
N LEU A 345 -0.61 43.49 10.02
CA LEU A 345 -1.89 44.20 9.91
C LEU A 345 -2.68 43.83 8.64
N ASP A 346 -2.08 43.10 7.69
CA ASP A 346 -2.79 42.64 6.49
C ASP A 346 -3.65 41.42 6.82
N THR A 347 -4.90 41.67 7.22
CA THR A 347 -5.87 40.61 7.55
C THR A 347 -6.13 39.66 6.38
N LYS A 348 -5.90 40.08 5.13
CA LYS A 348 -6.07 39.21 3.95
C LYS A 348 -4.95 38.21 3.80
N GLU A 349 -3.76 38.47 4.33
CA GLU A 349 -2.69 37.48 4.36
C GLU A 349 -2.62 36.72 5.69
N LEU A 350 -3.12 37.32 6.77
CA LEU A 350 -3.21 36.67 8.09
C LEU A 350 -4.02 35.36 8.04
N GLN A 351 -5.06 35.29 7.21
CA GLN A 351 -5.87 34.07 7.01
C GLN A 351 -5.07 32.84 6.51
N TYR A 352 -3.87 33.03 5.97
CA TYR A 352 -3.01 31.95 5.47
C TYR A 352 -2.11 31.35 6.55
N VAL A 353 -1.93 32.05 7.68
CA VAL A 353 -0.97 31.69 8.73
C VAL A 353 -1.60 31.55 10.11
N TYR A 354 -2.83 32.05 10.30
CA TYR A 354 -3.52 32.04 11.58
C TYR A 354 -4.82 31.22 11.52
N GLU A 355 -4.84 30.11 12.25
CA GLU A 355 -5.89 29.11 12.25
C GLU A 355 -7.22 29.59 12.82
N LEU A 356 -7.21 30.64 13.65
CA LEU A 356 -8.40 31.24 14.27
C LEU A 356 -8.86 32.54 13.57
N HIS A 357 -8.42 32.78 12.33
CA HIS A 357 -8.82 33.97 11.57
C HIS A 357 -10.36 34.08 11.43
N GLY A 358 -10.92 35.28 11.59
CA GLY A 358 -12.37 35.51 11.64
C GLY A 358 -13.14 35.10 10.38
N ASP A 359 -12.50 35.20 9.21
CA ASP A 359 -13.06 34.76 7.91
C ASP A 359 -12.70 33.31 7.53
N GLY A 360 -12.13 32.58 8.49
CA GLY A 360 -11.62 31.21 8.37
C GLY A 360 -10.17 31.13 7.87
N PHE A 361 -9.46 30.09 8.29
CA PHE A 361 -8.13 29.74 7.80
C PHE A 361 -8.21 29.20 6.36
N ARG A 362 -7.35 29.67 5.46
CA ARG A 362 -7.36 29.26 4.06
C ARG A 362 -5.96 28.87 3.57
N PRO A 363 -5.77 27.64 3.05
CA PRO A 363 -4.47 27.24 2.51
C PRO A 363 -4.13 28.01 1.24
N LEU A 364 -2.83 28.32 1.02
CA LEU A 364 -2.38 28.81 -0.28
C LEU A 364 -2.46 27.68 -1.34
N PRO A 365 -3.06 27.92 -2.52
CA PRO A 365 -3.29 26.90 -3.55
C PRO A 365 -2.03 26.20 -4.04
N THR A 366 -0.92 26.96 -4.13
CA THR A 366 0.37 26.47 -4.59
C THR A 366 1.01 25.47 -3.63
N TYR A 367 0.51 25.34 -2.39
CA TYR A 367 0.89 24.23 -1.49
C TYR A 367 0.57 22.85 -2.11
N GLY A 368 -0.41 22.77 -3.02
CA GLY A 368 -0.82 21.52 -3.67
C GLY A 368 0.31 20.76 -4.38
N VAL A 369 1.43 21.42 -4.70
CA VAL A 369 2.63 20.78 -5.26
C VAL A 369 3.46 20.02 -4.20
N ILE A 370 3.45 20.48 -2.95
CA ILE A 370 4.37 20.03 -1.91
C ILE A 370 4.21 18.54 -1.59
N PRO A 371 3.00 18.00 -1.32
CA PRO A 371 2.84 16.58 -1.03
C PRO A 371 3.29 15.67 -2.20
N ALA A 372 3.01 16.09 -3.43
CA ALA A 372 3.40 15.36 -4.63
C ALA A 372 4.93 15.35 -4.83
N LEU A 373 5.58 16.50 -4.69
CA LEU A 373 7.03 16.63 -4.79
C LEU A 373 7.73 15.80 -3.71
N ASN A 374 7.29 15.90 -2.46
CA ASN A 374 7.88 15.16 -1.34
C ASN A 374 7.82 13.65 -1.57
N THR A 375 6.74 13.15 -2.19
CA THR A 375 6.63 11.75 -2.61
C THR A 375 7.69 11.37 -3.64
N VAL A 376 7.88 12.19 -4.68
CA VAL A 376 8.88 11.95 -5.72
C VAL A 376 10.30 12.00 -5.15
N LEU A 377 10.60 13.01 -4.33
CA LEU A 377 11.92 13.16 -3.69
C LEU A 377 12.23 12.01 -2.72
N LYS A 378 11.23 11.53 -1.97
CA LYS A 378 11.38 10.37 -1.08
C LYS A 378 11.73 9.11 -1.87
N LEU A 379 11.02 8.82 -2.97
CA LEU A 379 11.34 7.68 -3.82
C LEU A 379 12.76 7.76 -4.37
N ALA A 380 13.17 8.94 -4.85
CA ALA A 380 14.52 9.18 -5.33
C ALA A 380 15.58 8.95 -4.22
N ALA A 381 15.34 9.45 -3.00
CA ALA A 381 16.25 9.26 -1.86
C ALA A 381 16.38 7.79 -1.42
N GLU A 382 15.34 6.98 -1.61
CA GLU A 382 15.36 5.53 -1.40
C GLU A 382 16.00 4.75 -2.56
N GLY A 383 16.52 5.44 -3.59
CA GLY A 383 17.07 4.82 -4.80
C GLY A 383 16.02 4.18 -5.71
N LYS A 384 14.74 4.49 -5.51
CA LYS A 384 13.62 3.96 -6.29
C LYS A 384 13.29 4.90 -7.43
N GLN A 385 13.55 4.47 -8.66
CA GLN A 385 13.24 5.18 -9.89
C GLN A 385 12.37 4.32 -10.81
N ALA A 386 11.66 4.95 -11.75
CA ALA A 386 10.95 4.19 -12.77
C ALA A 386 11.94 3.34 -13.60
N PRO A 387 11.61 2.07 -13.89
CA PRO A 387 12.42 1.21 -14.74
C PRO A 387 12.76 1.87 -16.06
N GLY A 388 14.02 1.76 -16.48
CA GLY A 388 14.50 2.36 -17.72
C GLY A 388 14.99 3.79 -17.62
N LEU A 389 14.78 4.50 -16.50
CA LEU A 389 15.42 5.79 -16.27
C LEU A 389 16.74 5.58 -15.51
N ASN A 390 17.87 5.68 -16.23
CA ASN A 390 19.21 5.35 -15.76
C ASN A 390 20.11 6.60 -15.78
N TYR A 391 19.79 7.61 -14.96
CA TYR A 391 20.59 8.83 -14.87
C TYR A 391 20.61 9.37 -13.45
N GLY A 392 21.73 9.97 -13.04
CA GLY A 392 21.88 10.59 -11.73
C GLY A 392 21.18 11.96 -11.63
N LEU A 393 21.03 12.43 -10.39
CA LEU A 393 20.46 13.75 -10.07
C LEU A 393 21.30 14.91 -10.63
N ASP A 394 22.58 14.68 -10.92
CA ASP A 394 23.51 15.65 -11.52
C ASP A 394 23.07 16.13 -12.92
N ARG A 395 22.23 15.33 -13.60
CA ARG A 395 21.71 15.63 -14.94
C ARG A 395 20.31 16.25 -14.93
N VAL A 396 19.68 16.31 -13.76
CA VAL A 396 18.26 16.63 -13.59
C VAL A 396 18.08 18.11 -13.25
N LEU A 397 17.25 18.79 -14.05
CA LEU A 397 16.72 20.12 -13.72
C LEU A 397 15.20 20.07 -13.68
N HIS A 398 14.60 20.71 -12.68
CA HIS A 398 13.17 20.98 -12.68
C HIS A 398 12.89 22.10 -13.70
N GLY A 399 12.35 21.73 -14.87
CA GLY A 399 12.16 22.65 -15.99
C GLY A 399 10.81 23.37 -15.96
N GLU A 400 9.73 22.61 -15.79
CA GLU A 400 8.36 23.15 -15.78
C GLU A 400 7.54 22.51 -14.66
N GLN A 401 6.59 23.27 -14.12
CA GLN A 401 5.63 22.81 -13.13
C GLN A 401 4.21 23.15 -13.57
N TYR A 402 3.31 22.19 -13.46
CA TYR A 402 1.88 22.41 -13.53
C TYR A 402 1.20 21.89 -12.26
N THR A 403 0.29 22.67 -11.69
CA THR A 403 -0.51 22.29 -10.53
C THR A 403 -1.95 22.72 -10.77
N GLU A 404 -2.89 21.77 -10.66
CA GLU A 404 -4.33 21.98 -10.77
C GLU A 404 -5.01 21.55 -9.48
N LEU A 405 -5.75 22.48 -8.86
CA LEU A 405 -6.67 22.16 -7.79
C LEU A 405 -7.99 21.71 -8.40
N LEU A 406 -8.38 20.47 -8.12
CA LEU A 406 -9.67 19.93 -8.55
C LEU A 406 -10.79 20.39 -7.60
N ARG A 407 -10.41 20.78 -6.37
CA ARG A 407 -11.23 21.47 -5.39
C ARG A 407 -10.33 22.26 -4.42
N PRO A 408 -10.85 23.28 -3.69
CA PRO A 408 -10.07 23.99 -2.68
C PRO A 408 -9.44 23.04 -1.66
N LEU A 409 -8.20 23.37 -1.26
CA LEU A 409 -7.48 22.60 -0.24
C LEU A 409 -8.21 22.72 1.12
N PRO A 410 -8.47 21.60 1.83
CA PRO A 410 -8.92 21.65 3.21
C PRO A 410 -7.80 22.15 4.14
N ALA A 411 -8.14 22.56 5.36
CA ALA A 411 -7.18 23.00 6.39
C ALA A 411 -6.26 21.86 6.90
N LYS A 412 -6.69 20.62 6.70
CA LYS A 412 -5.92 19.40 6.98
C LYS A 412 -6.43 18.26 6.11
N ALA A 413 -5.54 17.36 5.71
CA ALA A 413 -5.93 16.15 5.01
C ALA A 413 -4.90 15.04 5.19
N SER A 414 -5.39 13.80 5.14
CA SER A 414 -4.57 12.64 4.80
C SER A 414 -4.72 12.37 3.30
N LEU A 415 -3.62 12.10 2.61
CA LEU A 415 -3.56 11.98 1.16
C LEU A 415 -3.03 10.61 0.73
N ARG A 416 -3.56 10.12 -0.39
CA ARG A 416 -2.99 9.02 -1.18
C ARG A 416 -2.54 9.54 -2.54
N HIS A 417 -1.35 9.18 -2.99
CA HIS A 417 -0.74 9.69 -4.21
C HIS A 417 -0.59 8.58 -5.22
N LYS A 418 -1.06 8.83 -6.44
CA LYS A 418 -0.82 7.97 -7.60
C LYS A 418 0.06 8.72 -8.58
N GLY A 419 1.31 8.26 -8.69
CA GLY A 419 2.31 8.80 -9.60
C GLY A 419 2.47 7.92 -10.83
N ARG A 420 2.73 8.53 -11.99
CA ARG A 420 3.15 7.82 -13.20
C ARG A 420 4.09 8.64 -14.07
N ILE A 421 4.91 7.97 -14.88
CA ILE A 421 5.59 8.62 -15.99
C ILE A 421 4.57 8.86 -17.09
N LYS A 422 4.16 10.12 -17.25
CA LYS A 422 3.11 10.53 -18.18
C LYS A 422 3.63 10.56 -19.62
N ASP A 423 4.74 11.27 -19.83
CA ASP A 423 5.33 11.49 -21.14
C ASP A 423 6.87 11.50 -21.06
N ILE A 424 7.53 11.13 -22.16
CA ILE A 424 8.97 11.24 -22.34
C ILE A 424 9.23 11.79 -23.75
N PHE A 425 10.04 12.84 -23.87
CA PHE A 425 10.31 13.50 -25.15
C PHE A 425 11.80 13.65 -25.43
N ASP A 426 12.18 13.54 -26.70
CA ASP A 426 13.53 13.78 -27.19
C ASP A 426 13.72 15.25 -27.59
N LYS A 427 14.50 16.01 -26.83
CA LYS A 427 14.85 17.40 -27.11
C LYS A 427 16.26 17.52 -27.72
N GLY A 428 16.60 16.63 -28.66
CA GLY A 428 17.89 16.64 -29.35
C GLY A 428 18.95 16.06 -28.44
N LYS A 429 19.94 16.82 -27.96
CA LYS A 429 20.94 16.27 -27.03
C LYS A 429 20.41 16.01 -25.61
N ASN A 430 19.17 16.40 -25.29
CA ASN A 430 18.57 16.30 -23.96
C ASN A 430 17.21 15.62 -24.02
N ALA A 431 16.67 15.21 -22.89
CA ALA A 431 15.33 14.63 -22.78
C ALA A 431 14.43 15.43 -21.83
N LEU A 432 13.12 15.30 -22.01
CA LEU A 432 12.13 15.68 -21.01
C LEU A 432 11.43 14.44 -20.48
N VAL A 433 11.26 14.37 -19.16
CA VAL A 433 10.46 13.35 -18.49
C VAL A 433 9.36 14.05 -17.69
N VAL A 434 8.10 13.74 -18.01
CA VAL A 434 6.94 14.32 -17.34
C VAL A 434 6.38 13.30 -16.35
N THR A 435 6.46 13.63 -15.06
CA THR A 435 5.85 12.81 -14.00
C THR A 435 4.54 13.44 -13.58
N GLU A 436 3.44 12.71 -13.74
CA GLU A 436 2.13 13.13 -13.25
C GLU A 436 1.87 12.50 -11.88
N VAL A 437 1.43 13.30 -10.91
CA VAL A 437 1.01 12.83 -9.60
C VAL A 437 -0.37 13.39 -9.30
N THR A 438 -1.35 12.49 -9.13
CA THR A 438 -2.67 12.86 -8.63
C THR A 438 -2.78 12.49 -7.16
N SER A 439 -3.13 13.47 -6.33
CA SER A 439 -3.33 13.31 -4.88
C SER A 439 -4.82 13.23 -4.58
N TYR A 440 -5.20 12.19 -3.85
CA TYR A 440 -6.56 11.89 -3.44
C TYR A 440 -6.68 12.08 -1.95
N ASP A 441 -7.83 12.57 -1.50
CA ASP A 441 -8.20 12.55 -0.10
C ASP A 441 -8.36 11.09 0.36
N ALA A 442 -7.63 10.71 1.40
CA ALA A 442 -7.56 9.32 1.85
C ALA A 442 -8.88 8.82 2.45
N GLN A 443 -9.71 9.72 2.99
CA GLN A 443 -10.98 9.37 3.63
C GLN A 443 -12.09 9.20 2.60
N THR A 444 -12.20 10.14 1.65
CA THR A 444 -13.28 10.16 0.66
C THR A 444 -12.92 9.44 -0.64
N GLY A 445 -11.63 9.30 -0.94
CA GLY A 445 -11.14 8.79 -2.22
C GLY A 445 -11.27 9.78 -3.38
N GLU A 446 -11.72 11.01 -3.12
CA GLU A 446 -11.89 12.04 -4.16
C GLU A 446 -10.54 12.70 -4.53
N PRO A 447 -10.32 12.99 -5.83
CA PRO A 447 -9.10 13.65 -6.26
C PRO A 447 -9.10 15.12 -5.81
N LEU A 448 -7.97 15.57 -5.25
CA LEU A 448 -7.80 16.89 -4.66
C LEU A 448 -6.90 17.78 -5.53
N VAL A 449 -5.73 17.27 -5.91
CA VAL A 449 -4.72 18.01 -6.69
C VAL A 449 -4.13 17.12 -7.76
N ARG A 450 -3.92 17.66 -8.95
CA ARG A 450 -3.09 17.06 -9.99
C ARG A 450 -1.84 17.90 -10.20
N ASN A 451 -0.68 17.26 -10.22
CA ASN A 451 0.60 17.89 -10.54
C ASN A 451 1.24 17.22 -11.75
N GLU A 452 1.87 18.01 -12.61
CA GLU A 452 2.83 17.53 -13.61
C GLU A 452 4.18 18.19 -13.33
N ILE A 453 5.17 17.35 -13.05
CA ILE A 453 6.54 17.75 -12.76
C ILE A 453 7.36 17.40 -14.00
N THR A 454 7.85 18.41 -14.70
CA THR A 454 8.62 18.23 -15.93
C THR A 454 10.11 18.37 -15.64
N THR A 455 10.81 17.25 -15.74
CA THR A 455 12.24 17.16 -15.53
C THR A 455 12.98 17.23 -16.86
N PHE A 456 13.95 18.13 -16.96
CA PHE A 456 14.89 18.21 -18.07
C PHE A 456 16.16 17.41 -17.74
N VAL A 457 16.46 16.40 -18.56
CA VAL A 457 17.59 15.49 -18.35
C VAL A 457 18.68 15.79 -19.37
N ARG A 458 19.79 16.36 -18.89
CA ARG A 458 20.90 16.81 -19.73
C ARG A 458 21.69 15.63 -20.32
N GLY A 459 21.94 15.68 -21.63
CA GLY A 459 22.74 14.67 -22.34
C GLY A 459 22.04 13.33 -22.56
N ALA A 460 20.80 13.17 -22.09
CA ALA A 460 20.07 11.91 -22.19
C ALA A 460 19.21 11.79 -23.45
N GLY A 461 19.23 12.80 -24.34
CA GLY A 461 18.47 12.81 -25.60
C GLY A 461 19.16 12.07 -26.75
N GLY A 462 18.65 12.22 -27.97
CA GLY A 462 19.40 11.99 -29.20
C GLY A 462 19.06 10.68 -29.89
N TRP A 463 17.94 10.06 -29.53
CA TRP A 463 17.47 8.81 -30.12
C TRP A 463 16.51 9.02 -31.29
N GLY A 464 16.19 10.26 -31.64
CA GLY A 464 15.30 10.63 -32.75
C GLY A 464 13.82 10.46 -32.43
N GLY A 465 13.41 10.58 -31.16
CA GLY A 465 12.03 10.43 -30.71
C GLY A 465 11.14 11.66 -30.92
N ASP A 466 9.89 11.57 -30.47
CA ASP A 466 8.97 12.71 -30.46
C ASP A 466 9.56 13.85 -29.62
N ARG A 467 9.57 15.06 -30.18
CA ARG A 467 10.03 16.26 -29.48
C ARG A 467 9.00 16.75 -28.47
N GLY A 468 7.76 16.28 -28.53
CA GLY A 468 6.68 16.74 -27.69
C GLY A 468 6.23 18.17 -27.99
N PRO A 469 5.17 18.65 -27.33
CA PRO A 469 4.55 19.93 -27.64
C PRO A 469 5.52 21.10 -27.41
N SER A 470 5.48 22.10 -28.30
CA SER A 470 6.05 23.42 -28.06
C SER A 470 4.95 24.34 -27.55
N THR A 471 4.94 24.63 -26.25
CA THR A 471 4.04 25.64 -25.69
C THR A 471 4.84 26.93 -25.47
N ASP A 472 4.43 27.99 -26.16
CA ASP A 472 4.92 29.36 -25.96
C ASP A 472 3.78 30.22 -25.45
N ILE A 473 3.82 30.58 -24.16
CA ILE A 473 2.85 31.47 -23.52
C ILE A 473 3.56 32.82 -23.37
N ALA A 474 3.71 33.51 -24.50
CA ALA A 474 4.38 34.79 -24.56
C ALA A 474 3.52 35.88 -23.89
N PRO A 475 4.11 36.78 -23.08
CA PRO A 475 3.41 37.95 -22.58
C PRO A 475 2.83 38.79 -23.73
N PRO A 476 1.62 39.34 -23.58
CA PRO A 476 1.05 40.28 -24.55
C PRO A 476 1.97 41.48 -24.79
N GLN A 477 1.99 41.99 -26.03
CA GLN A 477 2.71 43.21 -26.43
C GLN A 477 1.96 44.48 -25.96
N ARG A 478 1.69 44.59 -24.65
CA ARG A 478 1.07 45.74 -23.97
C ARG A 478 1.56 45.80 -22.51
N GLU A 479 1.32 46.92 -21.83
CA GLU A 479 1.62 47.05 -20.41
C GLU A 479 0.89 45.99 -19.55
N PRO A 480 1.50 45.50 -18.46
CA PRO A 480 0.85 44.59 -17.51
C PRO A 480 -0.36 45.25 -16.84
N ASP A 481 -1.41 44.48 -16.57
CA ASP A 481 -2.58 44.95 -15.83
C ASP A 481 -2.30 45.12 -14.34
N ALA A 482 -1.36 44.32 -13.82
CA ALA A 482 -0.86 44.45 -12.45
C ALA A 482 0.64 44.10 -12.40
N VAL A 483 1.35 44.80 -11.52
CA VAL A 483 2.76 44.53 -11.19
C VAL A 483 2.89 44.51 -9.68
N ILE A 484 3.42 43.42 -9.14
CA ILE A 484 3.78 43.32 -7.72
C ILE A 484 5.29 43.14 -7.63
N THR A 485 5.92 43.98 -6.81
CA THR A 485 7.35 43.93 -6.52
C THR A 485 7.53 43.58 -5.06
N GLU A 486 8.17 42.46 -4.75
CA GLU A 486 8.35 41.97 -3.39
C GLU A 486 9.77 41.46 -3.18
N LYS A 487 10.41 41.89 -2.09
CA LYS A 487 11.77 41.47 -1.74
C LYS A 487 11.71 40.17 -0.94
N THR A 488 12.47 39.16 -1.37
CA THR A 488 12.63 37.91 -0.62
C THR A 488 13.55 38.11 0.58
N HIS A 489 13.37 37.33 1.65
CA HIS A 489 14.31 37.38 2.77
C HIS A 489 15.63 36.66 2.45
N GLU A 490 16.73 37.05 3.11
CA GLU A 490 18.03 36.37 2.98
C GLU A 490 17.97 34.89 3.39
N ASN A 491 17.09 34.56 4.36
CA ASN A 491 16.85 33.20 4.83
C ASN A 491 15.67 32.51 4.12
N GLN A 492 15.14 33.05 3.01
CA GLN A 492 13.92 32.54 2.37
C GLN A 492 14.04 31.07 1.97
N ALA A 493 15.17 30.68 1.38
CA ALA A 493 15.41 29.29 0.99
C ALA A 493 15.45 28.35 2.19
N LEU A 494 15.99 28.82 3.33
CA LEU A 494 16.07 28.07 4.59
C LEU A 494 14.71 27.88 5.25
N LEU A 495 13.80 28.82 5.08
CA LEU A 495 12.42 28.70 5.55
C LEU A 495 11.60 27.80 4.63
N TYR A 496 11.66 28.03 3.31
CA TYR A 496 10.86 27.29 2.34
C TYR A 496 11.16 25.78 2.35
N ARG A 497 12.44 25.39 2.44
CA ARG A 497 12.85 23.98 2.47
C ARG A 497 12.20 23.17 3.59
N LEU A 498 11.76 23.81 4.68
CA LEU A 498 11.05 23.13 5.77
C LEU A 498 9.68 22.58 5.34
N SER A 499 9.17 23.00 4.17
CA SER A 499 7.98 22.43 3.54
C SER A 499 8.25 21.08 2.84
N GLY A 500 9.52 20.66 2.69
CA GLY A 500 9.87 19.30 2.27
C GLY A 500 10.93 19.13 1.19
N ASP A 501 11.38 20.20 0.54
CA ASP A 501 12.50 20.13 -0.41
C ASP A 501 13.84 20.43 0.30
N TRP A 502 14.49 19.35 0.75
CA TRP A 502 15.73 19.41 1.53
C TRP A 502 17.01 19.47 0.69
N ASN A 503 16.91 19.62 -0.64
CA ASN A 503 18.07 19.58 -1.54
C ASN A 503 19.20 20.55 -1.06
N PRO A 504 20.43 20.05 -0.84
CA PRO A 504 21.54 20.87 -0.37
C PRO A 504 21.87 22.07 -1.27
N LEU A 505 21.51 22.02 -2.55
CA LEU A 505 21.65 23.13 -3.51
C LEU A 505 21.10 24.48 -2.99
N HIS A 506 20.11 24.42 -2.10
CA HIS A 506 19.40 25.59 -1.57
C HIS A 506 19.86 26.02 -0.16
N ALA A 507 20.84 25.33 0.44
CA ALA A 507 21.28 25.61 1.80
C ALA A 507 22.81 25.53 1.99
N ASP A 508 23.48 24.62 1.29
CA ASP A 508 24.90 24.34 1.42
C ASP A 508 25.71 25.10 0.34
N PRO A 509 26.59 26.04 0.73
CA PRO A 509 27.42 26.78 -0.22
C PRO A 509 28.37 25.91 -1.05
N GLU A 510 29.00 24.89 -0.45
CA GLU A 510 29.96 24.03 -1.15
C GLU A 510 29.24 23.18 -2.20
N PHE A 511 28.09 22.62 -1.82
CA PHE A 511 27.26 21.87 -2.76
C PHE A 511 26.78 22.74 -3.92
N ALA A 512 26.33 23.97 -3.65
CA ALA A 512 25.89 24.89 -4.69
C ALA A 512 27.02 25.26 -5.68
N GLN A 513 28.24 25.48 -5.18
CA GLN A 513 29.43 25.77 -5.98
C GLN A 513 29.80 24.62 -6.91
N ASN A 514 29.73 23.37 -6.41
CA ASN A 514 29.98 22.17 -7.22
C ASN A 514 28.99 22.02 -8.40
N PHE A 515 27.81 22.62 -8.28
CA PHE A 515 26.79 22.67 -9.35
C PHE A 515 26.83 23.96 -10.18
N GLY A 516 27.85 24.80 -10.00
CA GLY A 516 28.10 26.00 -10.80
C GLY A 516 27.41 27.27 -10.31
N PHE A 517 26.90 27.30 -9.08
CA PHE A 517 26.29 28.49 -8.48
C PHE A 517 27.24 29.15 -7.47
N GLN A 518 27.32 30.49 -7.48
CA GLN A 518 28.22 31.22 -6.57
C GLN A 518 27.82 31.11 -5.09
N ARG A 519 26.53 30.91 -4.82
CA ARG A 519 25.92 30.74 -3.50
C ARG A 519 24.63 29.93 -3.63
N PRO A 520 24.04 29.42 -2.52
CA PRO A 520 22.78 28.71 -2.59
C PRO A 520 21.68 29.54 -3.26
N ILE A 521 20.92 28.90 -4.15
CA ILE A 521 19.83 29.54 -4.88
C ILE A 521 18.49 29.29 -4.18
N LEU A 522 17.51 30.16 -4.40
CA LEU A 522 16.14 29.94 -3.96
C LEU A 522 15.49 28.82 -4.80
N HIS A 523 14.66 27.99 -4.17
CA HIS A 523 13.88 26.98 -4.88
C HIS A 523 13.00 27.63 -5.95
N GLY A 524 12.99 27.08 -7.17
CA GLY A 524 12.06 27.56 -8.21
C GLY A 524 10.60 27.50 -7.74
N LEU A 525 10.24 26.46 -6.99
CA LEU A 525 8.91 26.30 -6.41
C LEU A 525 8.57 27.33 -5.30
N CYS A 526 9.57 27.95 -4.67
CA CYS A 526 9.35 29.09 -3.78
C CYS A 526 8.91 30.31 -4.59
N THR A 527 9.65 30.65 -5.65
CA THR A 527 9.30 31.74 -6.59
C THR A 527 7.92 31.50 -7.23
N PHE A 528 7.59 30.24 -7.55
CA PHE A 528 6.26 29.82 -7.98
C PHE A 528 5.16 30.12 -6.95
N GLY A 529 5.43 29.87 -5.66
CA GLY A 529 4.51 30.22 -4.57
C GLY A 529 4.30 31.73 -4.42
N TYR A 530 5.38 32.53 -4.52
CA TYR A 530 5.29 34.00 -4.58
C TYR A 530 4.38 34.45 -5.72
N VAL A 531 4.63 33.95 -6.94
CA VAL A 531 3.81 34.28 -8.12
C VAL A 531 2.35 33.90 -7.92
N GLY A 532 2.06 32.71 -7.38
CA GLY A 532 0.69 32.30 -7.07
C GLY A 532 0.01 33.24 -6.07
N ARG A 533 0.71 33.65 -4.99
CA ARG A 533 0.19 34.62 -4.03
C ARG A 533 -0.04 35.99 -4.67
N HIS A 534 0.88 36.47 -5.51
CA HIS A 534 0.74 37.75 -6.20
C HIS A 534 -0.52 37.81 -7.07
N VAL A 535 -0.84 36.72 -7.77
CA VAL A 535 -2.08 36.63 -8.56
C VAL A 535 -3.32 36.67 -7.65
N ILE A 536 -3.31 35.95 -6.53
CA ILE A 536 -4.43 35.97 -5.57
C ILE A 536 -4.63 37.38 -4.99
N LYS A 537 -3.53 38.07 -4.68
CA LYS A 537 -3.53 39.45 -4.17
C LYS A 537 -4.08 40.43 -5.20
N ALA A 538 -3.67 40.32 -6.46
CA ALA A 538 -4.04 41.25 -7.53
C ALA A 538 -5.44 40.99 -8.13
N PHE A 539 -5.84 39.72 -8.29
CA PHE A 539 -7.01 39.36 -9.10
C PHE A 539 -8.08 38.54 -8.37
N ALA A 540 -7.83 38.09 -7.14
CA ALA A 540 -8.79 37.33 -6.34
C ALA A 540 -9.15 37.99 -5.01
N ASN A 541 -8.73 39.25 -4.79
CA ASN A 541 -8.98 40.00 -3.55
C ASN A 541 -8.57 39.24 -2.26
N GLY A 542 -7.53 38.41 -2.34
CA GLY A 542 -7.10 37.58 -1.21
C GLY A 542 -7.93 36.31 -0.99
N ASP A 543 -8.83 35.92 -1.89
CA ASP A 543 -9.55 34.64 -1.77
C ASP A 543 -8.84 33.53 -2.56
N PRO A 544 -8.09 32.63 -1.89
CA PRO A 544 -7.36 31.56 -2.58
C PRO A 544 -8.27 30.51 -3.23
N ARG A 545 -9.56 30.45 -2.85
CA ARG A 545 -10.49 29.42 -3.35
C ARG A 545 -10.88 29.63 -4.81
N LEU A 546 -10.64 30.82 -5.36
CA LEU A 546 -10.82 31.12 -6.78
C LEU A 546 -9.67 30.60 -7.64
N PHE A 547 -8.56 30.14 -7.05
CA PHE A 547 -7.43 29.64 -7.81
C PHE A 547 -7.72 28.24 -8.36
N LYS A 548 -7.62 28.07 -9.67
CA LYS A 548 -7.86 26.79 -10.35
C LYS A 548 -6.56 26.05 -10.63
N SER A 549 -5.65 26.69 -11.36
CA SER A 549 -4.40 26.04 -11.76
C SER A 549 -3.30 27.04 -12.05
N ILE A 550 -2.08 26.56 -12.07
CA ILE A 550 -0.88 27.31 -12.44
C ILE A 550 0.06 26.45 -13.26
N ARG A 551 0.58 27.02 -14.33
CA ARG A 551 1.67 26.47 -15.14
C ARG A 551 2.81 27.47 -15.17
N VAL A 552 4.05 27.00 -15.03
CA VAL A 552 5.26 27.84 -15.14
C VAL A 552 6.39 27.08 -15.83
N ARG A 553 7.28 27.82 -16.50
CA ARG A 553 8.63 27.36 -16.86
C ARG A 553 9.67 28.14 -16.04
N PHE A 554 10.55 27.41 -15.37
CA PHE A 554 11.69 28.00 -14.67
C PHE A 554 12.78 28.36 -15.69
N ALA A 555 13.13 29.64 -15.76
CA ALA A 555 14.00 30.18 -16.81
C ALA A 555 15.42 30.50 -16.33
N ASP A 556 15.56 30.97 -15.08
CA ASP A 556 16.85 31.30 -14.46
C ASP A 556 16.72 31.19 -12.93
N SER A 557 17.82 31.27 -12.20
CA SER A 557 17.84 31.15 -10.74
C SER A 557 17.48 32.48 -10.06
N VAL A 558 16.91 32.38 -8.86
CA VAL A 558 16.72 33.49 -7.92
C VAL A 558 17.69 33.30 -6.76
N LEU A 559 18.31 34.36 -6.29
CA LEU A 559 19.13 34.32 -5.08
C LEU A 559 18.29 34.83 -3.89
N PRO A 560 18.32 34.19 -2.72
CA PRO A 560 17.68 34.74 -1.52
C PRO A 560 18.15 36.18 -1.27
N GLY A 561 17.23 37.06 -0.89
CA GLY A 561 17.47 38.51 -0.74
C GLY A 561 17.15 39.35 -1.98
N GLU A 562 17.00 38.74 -3.17
CA GLU A 562 16.62 39.45 -4.38
C GLU A 562 15.14 39.85 -4.40
N THR A 563 14.84 40.85 -5.24
CA THR A 563 13.52 41.42 -5.40
C THR A 563 12.83 40.82 -6.62
N LEU A 564 11.70 40.15 -6.37
CA LEU A 564 10.85 39.59 -7.41
C LEU A 564 9.93 40.69 -7.95
N ARG A 565 9.89 40.88 -9.27
CA ARG A 565 8.89 41.70 -9.96
C ARG A 565 8.02 40.79 -10.83
N THR A 566 6.77 40.62 -10.40
CA THR A 566 5.78 39.79 -11.09
C THR A 566 4.87 40.68 -11.93
N GLU A 567 4.99 40.56 -13.25
CA GLU A 567 4.15 41.22 -14.24
C GLU A 567 3.01 40.30 -14.64
N MET A 568 1.78 40.81 -14.64
CA MET A 568 0.58 40.01 -14.84
C MET A 568 -0.35 40.66 -15.86
N TRP A 569 -0.81 39.87 -16.83
CA TRP A 569 -1.76 40.28 -17.87
C TRP A 569 -2.99 39.38 -17.78
N LYS A 570 -4.16 39.99 -17.56
CA LYS A 570 -5.45 39.33 -17.51
C LYS A 570 -6.03 39.18 -18.92
N ASP A 571 -6.44 37.95 -19.24
CA ASP A 571 -7.15 37.56 -20.45
C ASP A 571 -8.30 36.61 -20.06
N GLY A 572 -9.49 37.17 -19.85
CA GLY A 572 -10.61 36.45 -19.25
C GLY A 572 -10.27 35.93 -17.84
N GLU A 573 -10.37 34.61 -17.66
CA GLU A 573 -10.02 33.88 -16.43
C GLU A 573 -8.54 33.49 -16.35
N ARG A 574 -7.76 33.77 -17.40
CA ARG A 574 -6.32 33.46 -17.47
C ARG A 574 -5.51 34.69 -17.12
N ILE A 575 -4.51 34.50 -16.27
CA ILE A 575 -3.51 35.51 -15.93
C ILE A 575 -2.17 35.04 -16.48
N ILE A 576 -1.72 35.63 -17.58
CA ILE A 576 -0.40 35.40 -18.15
C ILE A 576 0.62 36.13 -17.27
N ILE A 577 1.75 35.49 -17.00
CA ILE A 577 2.71 35.96 -16.00
C ILE A 577 4.14 35.94 -16.55
N ARG A 578 4.91 36.96 -16.17
CA ARG A 578 6.36 36.96 -16.26
C ARG A 578 6.92 37.43 -14.93
N CYS A 579 7.83 36.66 -14.34
CA CYS A 579 8.53 37.08 -13.12
C CYS A 579 10.00 37.35 -13.44
N LYS A 580 10.50 38.49 -12.98
CA LYS A 580 11.90 38.88 -13.07
C LYS A 580 12.51 39.08 -11.69
N VAL A 581 13.84 39.00 -11.62
CA VAL A 581 14.61 39.60 -10.52
C VAL A 581 15.03 41.01 -10.92
N VAL A 582 14.77 41.99 -10.05
CA VAL A 582 14.99 43.41 -10.37
C VAL A 582 16.48 43.72 -10.50
N GLU A 583 17.29 43.17 -9.60
CA GLU A 583 18.72 43.49 -9.46
C GLU A 583 19.55 43.08 -10.68
N ARG A 584 19.12 42.05 -11.42
CA ARG A 584 19.85 41.49 -12.58
C ARG A 584 19.10 41.61 -13.90
N ASP A 585 17.90 42.18 -13.90
CA ASP A 585 16.94 42.19 -15.03
C ASP A 585 16.83 40.83 -15.76
N LYS A 586 16.74 39.75 -14.98
CA LYS A 586 16.61 38.39 -15.52
C LYS A 586 15.21 37.85 -15.32
N VAL A 587 14.66 37.23 -16.38
CA VAL A 587 13.40 36.47 -16.29
C VAL A 587 13.68 35.14 -15.60
N VAL A 588 13.00 34.89 -14.49
CA VAL A 588 13.15 33.68 -13.67
C VAL A 588 11.96 32.72 -13.80
N ILE A 589 10.77 33.27 -14.07
CA ILE A 589 9.59 32.49 -14.48
C ILE A 589 9.08 33.04 -15.81
N SER A 590 8.97 32.15 -16.79
CA SER A 590 8.47 32.40 -18.15
C SER A 590 7.35 31.43 -18.49
N ASN A 591 6.66 31.67 -19.62
CA ASN A 591 5.62 30.77 -20.13
C ASN A 591 4.59 30.40 -19.06
N ALA A 592 4.23 31.38 -18.23
CA ALA A 592 3.46 31.14 -17.03
C ALA A 592 2.03 31.64 -17.20
N VAL A 593 1.09 30.83 -16.71
CA VAL A 593 -0.33 31.17 -16.68
C VAL A 593 -0.95 30.65 -15.39
N VAL A 594 -1.76 31.47 -14.75
CA VAL A 594 -2.68 31.07 -13.69
C VAL A 594 -4.10 31.13 -14.25
N GLU A 595 -4.88 30.07 -14.04
CA GLU A 595 -6.32 30.09 -14.30
C GLU A 595 -7.06 30.32 -12.98
N LEU A 596 -8.05 31.20 -13.01
CA LEU A 596 -8.97 31.43 -11.89
C LEU A 596 -10.37 30.91 -12.24
N HIS A 597 -11.15 30.54 -11.24
CA HIS A 597 -12.58 30.35 -11.38
C HIS A 597 -13.30 31.70 -11.35
N LYS A 598 -14.43 31.80 -12.07
CA LYS A 598 -15.33 32.96 -11.99
C LYS A 598 -15.95 33.10 -10.60
N GLU A 599 -16.27 31.97 -10.00
CA GLU A 599 -16.89 31.86 -8.67
C GLU A 599 -16.23 30.69 -7.92
N VAL A 600 -16.30 30.72 -6.59
CA VAL A 600 -15.72 29.65 -5.77
C VAL A 600 -16.40 28.32 -6.12
N PRO A 601 -15.65 27.27 -6.49
CA PRO A 601 -16.24 25.98 -6.84
C PRO A 601 -17.10 25.44 -5.68
N ASN A 602 -18.38 25.18 -5.95
CA ASN A 602 -19.22 24.43 -5.01
C ASN A 602 -18.64 23.01 -4.90
N SER A 603 -18.33 22.57 -3.69
CA SER A 603 -17.96 21.19 -3.44
C SER A 603 -19.15 20.30 -3.81
N GLN A 604 -19.13 19.70 -5.00
CA GLN A 604 -20.11 18.68 -5.36
C GLN A 604 -19.81 17.43 -4.53
N ALA A 605 -20.42 17.33 -3.34
CA ALA A 605 -20.60 16.04 -2.71
C ALA A 605 -21.49 15.19 -3.63
N LYS A 606 -20.93 14.12 -4.19
CA LYS A 606 -21.70 13.15 -4.97
C LYS A 606 -22.79 12.55 -4.06
N PRO A 607 -24.02 12.28 -4.57
CA PRO A 607 -25.09 11.68 -3.78
C PRO A 607 -24.61 10.38 -3.14
N ALA A 608 -24.89 10.20 -1.86
CA ALA A 608 -24.58 8.99 -1.13
C ALA A 608 -25.01 7.74 -1.92
N ALA A 609 -24.11 6.76 -2.03
CA ALA A 609 -24.41 5.45 -2.60
C ALA A 609 -25.61 4.81 -1.85
N PRO A 610 -26.39 3.94 -2.52
CA PRO A 610 -27.72 3.55 -2.05
C PRO A 610 -27.65 2.91 -0.66
N ALA A 611 -28.47 3.41 0.25
CA ALA A 611 -28.68 2.81 1.55
C ALA A 611 -29.05 1.32 1.39
N GLN A 612 -28.32 0.45 2.07
CA GLN A 612 -28.75 -0.92 2.30
C GLN A 612 -30.14 -0.89 2.95
N ALA A 613 -31.03 -1.69 2.37
CA ALA A 613 -32.45 -1.87 2.66
C ALA A 613 -32.91 -1.39 4.05
N SER A 614 -33.69 -0.32 4.07
CA SER A 614 -34.60 -0.02 5.16
C SER A 614 -35.73 -1.05 5.19
N ALA A 615 -35.88 -1.71 6.33
CA ALA A 615 -37.09 -2.46 6.70
C ALA A 615 -38.30 -1.50 6.78
N PRO A 616 -39.54 -2.01 6.63
CA PRO A 616 -40.66 -1.22 6.16
C PRO A 616 -41.18 -0.19 7.17
N ALA A 617 -41.74 0.88 6.62
CA ALA A 617 -42.33 2.01 7.31
C ALA A 617 -43.30 1.59 8.44
N GLN A 618 -43.06 2.13 9.63
CA GLN A 618 -44.07 2.29 10.67
C GLN A 618 -44.39 3.77 10.85
N SER A 619 -45.69 4.02 10.89
CA SER A 619 -46.39 5.31 10.98
C SER A 619 -46.16 6.07 12.29
N SER A 620 -46.04 7.40 12.16
CA SER A 620 -46.35 8.45 13.14
C SER A 620 -45.81 8.30 14.57
N GLY A 621 -44.59 8.81 14.77
CA GLY A 621 -44.08 9.23 16.09
C GLY A 621 -42.93 10.21 15.89
N GLY A 622 -43.15 11.52 16.17
CA GLY A 622 -42.13 12.56 15.97
C GLY A 622 -40.82 12.31 16.75
N SER A 623 -39.71 12.87 16.25
CA SER A 623 -38.36 12.75 16.84
C SER A 623 -38.34 13.17 18.31
N ALA A 624 -37.36 12.67 19.09
CA ALA A 624 -37.23 13.01 20.51
C ALA A 624 -37.04 14.53 20.72
N SER A 625 -36.36 15.22 19.80
CA SER A 625 -36.24 16.69 19.79
C SER A 625 -37.55 17.41 19.48
N ALA A 626 -38.39 16.89 18.58
CA ALA A 626 -39.71 17.45 18.30
C ALA A 626 -40.59 17.44 19.56
N ARG A 627 -40.48 16.40 20.40
CA ARG A 627 -41.17 16.36 21.71
C ARG A 627 -40.67 17.45 22.67
N VAL A 628 -39.37 17.78 22.63
CA VAL A 628 -38.80 18.90 23.41
C VAL A 628 -39.36 20.24 22.94
N PHE A 629 -39.47 20.46 21.62
CA PHE A 629 -40.07 21.69 21.09
C PHE A 629 -41.58 21.79 21.33
N GLU A 630 -42.31 20.68 21.32
CA GLU A 630 -43.72 20.68 21.72
C GLU A 630 -43.91 20.94 23.21
N THR A 631 -43.02 20.40 24.06
CA THR A 631 -43.01 20.73 25.51
C THR A 631 -42.67 22.21 25.70
N LEU A 632 -41.72 22.74 24.92
CA LEU A 632 -41.35 24.14 24.92
C LEU A 632 -42.51 25.05 24.47
N ARG A 633 -43.31 24.62 23.49
CA ARG A 633 -44.52 25.34 23.06
C ARG A 633 -45.50 25.52 24.22
N GLY A 634 -45.75 24.46 25.00
CA GLY A 634 -46.57 24.52 26.20
C GLY A 634 -45.97 25.40 27.31
N TYR A 635 -44.65 25.32 27.52
CA TYR A 635 -43.95 26.13 28.51
C TYR A 635 -43.99 27.63 28.17
N VAL A 636 -43.77 28.01 26.91
CA VAL A 636 -43.85 29.43 26.48
C VAL A 636 -45.27 29.99 26.65
N ALA A 637 -46.31 29.20 26.35
CA ALA A 637 -47.70 29.64 26.53
C ALA A 637 -48.07 29.88 28.01
N GLN A 638 -47.45 29.16 28.94
CA GLN A 638 -47.66 29.33 30.39
C GLN A 638 -46.78 30.41 31.02
N HIS A 639 -45.74 30.87 30.31
CA HIS A 639 -44.73 31.81 30.78
C HIS A 639 -44.57 33.02 29.83
N PRO A 640 -45.62 33.85 29.63
CA PRO A 640 -45.58 34.99 28.72
C PRO A 640 -44.53 36.05 29.11
N GLU A 641 -44.06 36.07 30.35
CA GLU A 641 -42.97 36.93 30.81
C GLU A 641 -41.63 36.66 30.13
N LEU A 642 -41.44 35.50 29.51
CA LEU A 642 -40.21 35.14 28.78
C LEU A 642 -39.99 36.04 27.56
N VAL A 643 -41.07 36.50 26.91
CA VAL A 643 -40.99 37.38 25.73
C VAL A 643 -40.31 38.70 26.08
N GLY A 644 -40.66 39.29 27.24
CA GLY A 644 -40.05 40.55 27.69
C GLY A 644 -38.61 40.38 28.21
N LYS A 645 -38.27 39.24 28.81
CA LYS A 645 -36.94 39.00 29.42
C LYS A 645 -35.88 38.53 28.41
N VAL A 646 -36.28 37.66 27.49
CA VAL A 646 -35.37 37.10 26.49
C VAL A 646 -35.27 38.04 25.29
N ALA A 647 -36.40 38.53 24.77
CA ALA A 647 -36.50 39.54 23.71
C ALA A 647 -35.71 39.21 22.43
N ASN A 648 -35.68 37.94 22.02
CA ASN A 648 -34.96 37.45 20.84
C ASN A 648 -35.76 36.38 20.09
N VAL A 649 -35.55 36.30 18.77
CA VAL A 649 -36.02 35.18 17.93
C VAL A 649 -34.86 34.23 17.65
N TYR A 650 -35.06 32.93 17.91
CA TYR A 650 -34.05 31.90 17.69
C TYR A 650 -34.45 30.93 16.58
N HIS A 651 -33.48 30.55 15.75
CA HIS A 651 -33.61 29.41 14.84
C HIS A 651 -32.75 28.26 15.34
N PHE A 652 -33.31 27.07 15.42
CA PHE A 652 -32.59 25.83 15.69
C PHE A 652 -32.55 25.01 14.41
N LYS A 653 -31.35 24.72 13.91
CA LYS A 653 -31.12 23.80 12.79
C LYS A 653 -30.51 22.54 13.35
N LEU A 654 -31.33 21.50 13.49
CA LEU A 654 -30.86 20.21 14.00
C LEU A 654 -30.44 19.35 12.82
N LEU A 655 -29.24 18.78 12.92
CA LEU A 655 -28.68 17.88 11.92
C LEU A 655 -28.89 16.43 12.34
N GLN A 656 -29.23 15.55 11.39
CA GLN A 656 -29.27 14.09 11.57
C GLN A 656 -30.26 13.58 12.66
N PRO A 657 -31.59 13.54 12.39
CA PRO A 657 -32.24 13.92 11.14
C PRO A 657 -32.42 15.45 11.02
N ASP A 658 -32.43 15.94 9.78
CA ASP A 658 -32.53 17.38 9.51
C ASP A 658 -33.91 17.92 9.90
N SER A 659 -33.92 18.89 10.82
CA SER A 659 -35.14 19.63 11.18
C SER A 659 -34.82 21.07 11.56
N ALA A 660 -35.81 21.95 11.43
CA ALA A 660 -35.68 23.36 11.75
C ALA A 660 -36.82 23.82 12.65
N TRP A 661 -36.51 24.64 13.65
CA TRP A 661 -37.49 25.16 14.59
C TRP A 661 -37.25 26.64 14.88
N THR A 662 -38.34 27.39 15.01
CA THR A 662 -38.32 28.80 15.40
C THR A 662 -38.87 28.96 16.81
N LEU A 663 -38.11 29.62 17.67
CA LEU A 663 -38.55 30.08 18.99
C LEU A 663 -38.57 31.61 18.98
N ASP A 664 -39.76 32.18 18.86
CA ASP A 664 -39.99 33.62 18.96
C ASP A 664 -40.31 33.97 20.42
N LEU A 665 -39.35 34.61 21.10
CA LEU A 665 -39.54 35.21 22.42
C LEU A 665 -39.33 36.72 22.35
N LYS A 666 -39.77 37.35 21.25
CA LYS A 666 -39.64 38.79 21.02
C LYS A 666 -40.97 39.43 20.64
N ASN A 667 -41.81 38.73 19.88
CA ASN A 667 -43.05 39.28 19.32
C ASN A 667 -44.29 38.60 19.92
N GLY A 668 -45.38 39.37 20.04
CA GLY A 668 -46.68 38.87 20.50
C GLY A 668 -46.63 38.21 21.88
N ALA A 669 -47.32 37.08 22.06
CA ALA A 669 -47.31 36.27 23.28
C ALA A 669 -46.16 35.24 23.34
N GLY A 670 -45.26 35.25 22.35
CA GLY A 670 -44.23 34.23 22.15
C GLY A 670 -44.77 33.00 21.44
N ALA A 671 -43.93 32.37 20.60
CA ALA A 671 -44.33 31.20 19.81
C ALA A 671 -43.17 30.23 19.57
N VAL A 672 -43.48 28.94 19.55
CA VAL A 672 -42.58 27.89 19.04
C VAL A 672 -43.22 27.34 17.77
N GLN A 673 -42.49 27.21 16.68
CA GLN A 673 -43.04 26.73 15.41
C GLN A 673 -42.05 25.81 14.69
N GLU A 674 -42.56 24.83 13.95
CA GLU A 674 -41.76 23.99 13.08
C GLU A 674 -41.43 24.77 11.79
N GLY A 675 -40.19 24.64 11.34
CA GLY A 675 -39.60 25.42 10.25
C GLY A 675 -38.86 26.68 10.71
N ALA A 676 -37.95 27.17 9.89
CA ALA A 676 -37.29 28.46 10.07
C ALA A 676 -38.16 29.57 9.46
N GLN A 677 -38.91 30.30 10.28
CA GLN A 677 -39.77 31.41 9.84
C GLN A 677 -39.20 32.76 10.30
N GLY A 678 -39.34 33.78 9.44
CA GLY A 678 -38.85 35.14 9.73
C GLY A 678 -37.32 35.25 9.83
N LYS A 679 -36.82 36.37 10.37
CA LYS A 679 -35.39 36.62 10.61
C LYS A 679 -35.05 36.34 12.08
N ALA A 680 -34.13 35.41 12.33
CA ALA A 680 -33.64 35.14 13.69
C ALA A 680 -32.56 36.13 14.14
N ASP A 681 -32.57 36.46 15.43
CA ASP A 681 -31.50 37.18 16.11
C ASP A 681 -30.32 36.25 16.40
N CYS A 682 -30.56 34.95 16.62
CA CYS A 682 -29.52 33.93 16.88
C CYS A 682 -29.93 32.58 16.29
N THR A 683 -29.03 31.94 15.53
CA THR A 683 -29.22 30.60 14.97
C THR A 683 -28.26 29.61 15.61
N LEU A 684 -28.78 28.50 16.13
CA LEU A 684 -28.02 27.39 16.71
C LEU A 684 -28.09 26.19 15.76
N GLU A 685 -26.93 25.70 15.34
CA GLU A 685 -26.78 24.54 14.46
C GLU A 685 -25.96 23.47 15.17
N LEU A 686 -26.55 22.29 15.36
CA LEU A 686 -25.96 21.16 16.11
C LEU A 686 -26.71 19.87 15.76
N THR A 687 -26.16 18.70 16.13
CA THR A 687 -26.87 17.43 15.91
C THR A 687 -28.08 17.28 16.83
N ASP A 688 -29.07 16.48 16.42
CA ASP A 688 -30.24 16.15 17.25
C ASP A 688 -29.84 15.59 18.62
N ALA A 689 -28.84 14.69 18.63
CA ALA A 689 -28.31 14.07 19.84
C ALA A 689 -27.60 15.08 20.76
N ASP A 690 -26.80 15.99 20.21
CA ASP A 690 -26.14 17.03 21.00
C ASP A 690 -27.16 18.05 21.53
N PHE A 691 -28.23 18.35 20.78
CA PHE A 691 -29.33 19.19 21.25
C PHE A 691 -30.09 18.54 22.41
N LEU A 692 -30.38 17.24 22.35
CA LEU A 692 -30.99 16.50 23.45
C LEU A 692 -30.08 16.41 24.67
N ALA A 693 -28.78 16.20 24.47
CA ALA A 693 -27.80 16.21 25.55
C ALA A 693 -27.67 17.61 26.17
N MET A 694 -27.73 18.66 25.37
CA MET A 694 -27.68 20.06 25.80
C MET A 694 -28.94 20.45 26.59
N THR A 695 -30.13 20.10 26.11
CA THR A 695 -31.42 20.41 26.76
C THR A 695 -31.72 19.51 27.96
N SER A 696 -31.06 18.36 28.09
CA SER A 696 -31.10 17.52 29.30
C SER A 696 -29.95 17.79 30.28
N GLY A 697 -29.07 18.75 29.98
CA GLY A 697 -27.93 19.12 30.83
C GLY A 697 -26.78 18.11 30.87
N LYS A 698 -26.79 17.08 30.01
CA LYS A 698 -25.73 16.07 29.87
C LYS A 698 -24.54 16.56 29.06
N ALA A 699 -24.71 17.61 28.26
CA ALA A 699 -23.64 18.25 27.51
C ALA A 699 -23.64 19.75 27.78
N ASP A 700 -22.45 20.29 28.08
CA ASP A 700 -22.27 21.72 28.30
C ASP A 700 -22.25 22.47 26.95
N PRO A 701 -23.13 23.47 26.75
CA PRO A 701 -23.19 24.23 25.49
C PRO A 701 -21.88 24.91 25.12
N GLN A 702 -21.08 25.33 26.11
CA GLN A 702 -19.84 26.06 25.87
C GLN A 702 -18.74 25.10 25.40
N LYS A 703 -18.66 23.89 25.97
CA LYS A 703 -17.80 22.80 25.46
C LYS A 703 -18.21 22.33 24.07
N LEU A 704 -19.51 22.22 23.79
CA LEU A 704 -19.99 21.86 22.45
C LEU A 704 -19.61 22.94 21.43
N TYR A 705 -19.68 24.23 21.80
CA TYR A 705 -19.27 25.34 20.93
C TYR A 705 -17.77 25.34 20.65
N PHE A 706 -16.93 25.32 21.70
CA PHE A 706 -15.47 25.31 21.52
C PHE A 706 -14.93 23.99 20.91
N GLY A 707 -15.68 22.89 21.07
CA GLY A 707 -15.39 21.61 20.41
C GLY A 707 -15.91 21.52 18.97
N GLY A 708 -16.53 22.57 18.43
CA GLY A 708 -17.03 22.63 17.05
C GLY A 708 -18.32 21.84 16.77
N LYS A 709 -18.96 21.28 17.80
CA LYS A 709 -20.20 20.48 17.69
C LYS A 709 -21.48 21.32 17.78
N LEU A 710 -21.41 22.53 18.34
CA LEU A 710 -22.46 23.54 18.32
C LEU A 710 -21.93 24.76 17.57
N LYS A 711 -22.58 25.14 16.48
CA LYS A 711 -22.28 26.36 15.74
C LYS A 711 -23.36 27.39 16.02
N ILE A 712 -22.94 28.60 16.39
CA ILE A 712 -23.84 29.72 16.67
C ILE A 712 -23.56 30.82 15.66
N THR A 713 -24.59 31.29 14.97
CA THR A 713 -24.49 32.40 14.01
C THR A 713 -25.52 33.49 14.35
N GLY A 714 -25.20 34.75 14.07
CA GLY A 714 -25.98 35.91 14.54
C GLY A 714 -25.48 36.42 15.89
N ASN A 715 -26.39 36.86 16.76
CA ASN A 715 -26.07 37.40 18.08
C ASN A 715 -25.70 36.28 19.08
N VAL A 716 -24.41 35.97 19.18
CA VAL A 716 -23.88 34.91 20.06
C VAL A 716 -24.24 35.14 21.53
N MET A 717 -24.32 36.39 21.99
CA MET A 717 -24.73 36.71 23.38
C MET A 717 -26.19 36.35 23.66
N ALA A 718 -27.04 36.32 22.63
CA ALA A 718 -28.42 35.88 22.79
C ALA A 718 -28.50 34.38 23.09
N SER A 719 -27.54 33.55 22.64
CA SER A 719 -27.52 32.11 22.93
C SER A 719 -27.36 31.81 24.43
N GLN A 720 -26.67 32.68 25.17
CA GLN A 720 -26.49 32.55 26.63
C GLN A 720 -27.81 32.73 27.41
N LYS A 721 -28.84 33.34 26.80
CA LYS A 721 -30.17 33.50 27.40
C LYS A 721 -31.06 32.26 27.25
N LEU A 722 -30.61 31.22 26.55
CA LEU A 722 -31.34 29.96 26.37
C LEU A 722 -31.13 28.94 27.50
N GLY A 723 -30.45 29.31 28.59
CA GLY A 723 -30.21 28.41 29.74
C GLY A 723 -31.48 27.86 30.40
N PHE A 724 -32.64 28.46 30.15
CA PHE A 724 -33.93 27.93 30.63
C PHE A 724 -34.38 26.66 29.89
N LEU A 725 -33.83 26.35 28.71
CA LEU A 725 -34.17 25.13 27.95
C LEU A 725 -33.85 23.85 28.74
N ALA A 726 -32.86 23.90 29.63
CA ALA A 726 -32.53 22.79 30.54
C ALA A 726 -33.65 22.43 31.53
N LYS A 727 -34.62 23.34 31.73
CA LYS A 727 -35.79 23.12 32.60
C LYS A 727 -36.98 22.49 31.86
N VAL A 728 -36.86 22.27 30.54
CA VAL A 728 -37.94 21.82 29.66
C VAL A 728 -37.69 20.41 29.08
N GLY A 729 -36.48 19.86 29.18
CA GLY A 729 -36.11 18.53 28.64
C GLY A 729 -36.70 17.33 29.41
N PRO A 730 -36.85 16.13 28.78
CA PRO A 730 -37.53 14.98 29.38
C PRO A 730 -36.72 14.36 30.54
N SER A 731 -37.35 14.27 31.72
CA SER A 731 -36.82 13.57 32.90
C SER A 731 -36.87 12.04 32.71
N ALA A 732 -35.77 11.32 32.99
CA ALA A 732 -35.67 9.87 32.85
C ALA A 732 -36.09 9.13 34.14
N GLU A 733 -37.16 8.33 34.09
CA GLU A 733 -37.53 7.33 35.11
C GLU A 733 -37.81 5.96 34.45
N GLY A 734 -37.26 4.86 35.02
CA GLY A 734 -37.58 3.46 34.63
C GLY A 734 -36.49 2.40 34.97
N ALA A 735 -36.72 1.61 36.04
CA ALA A 735 -35.93 0.54 36.71
C ALA A 735 -35.52 -0.73 35.88
N PRO A 736 -35.02 -1.88 36.45
CA PRO A 736 -33.87 -2.22 37.33
C PRO A 736 -33.01 -3.48 36.87
N ALA A 737 -31.99 -3.87 37.68
CA ALA A 737 -31.41 -5.23 37.93
C ALA A 737 -30.09 -5.74 37.24
N ALA A 738 -28.98 -5.58 37.99
CA ALA A 738 -27.83 -6.45 38.33
C ALA A 738 -27.33 -7.63 37.43
N LYS A 739 -25.99 -7.67 37.20
CA LYS A 739 -25.03 -8.56 37.92
C LYS A 739 -23.56 -8.31 37.53
N ALA A 740 -22.73 -8.07 38.55
CA ALA A 740 -21.28 -8.31 38.55
C ALA A 740 -20.94 -9.12 39.82
N SER A 741 -20.14 -10.18 39.65
CA SER A 741 -19.44 -10.95 40.69
C SER A 741 -18.03 -10.36 40.89
N ALA A 742 -17.33 -10.40 42.02
CA ALA A 742 -17.54 -10.96 43.35
C ALA A 742 -16.58 -10.21 44.30
N ALA A 743 -17.06 -9.93 45.52
CA ALA A 743 -16.47 -10.08 46.87
C ALA A 743 -14.93 -10.08 47.08
N PRO A 744 -14.43 -9.71 48.30
CA PRO A 744 -15.04 -10.12 49.58
C PRO A 744 -15.08 -9.13 50.78
N ALA A 745 -16.14 -9.36 51.58
CA ALA A 745 -16.29 -9.40 53.06
C ALA A 745 -15.71 -8.27 53.94
N SER A 746 -16.57 -7.40 54.52
CA SER A 746 -17.19 -7.47 55.88
C SER A 746 -16.36 -6.70 56.92
N SER A 747 -16.84 -5.76 57.73
CA SER A 747 -18.05 -5.71 58.58
C SER A 747 -18.27 -4.27 59.10
N GLY A 748 -19.51 -3.80 59.22
CA GLY A 748 -20.07 -3.33 60.51
C GLY A 748 -20.56 -1.86 60.47
N GLY A 749 -21.86 -1.62 60.70
CA GLY A 749 -22.51 -0.29 60.69
C GLY A 749 -22.09 0.62 61.86
N SER A 750 -22.45 1.89 61.96
CA SER A 750 -23.61 2.65 61.45
C SER A 750 -23.37 4.16 61.66
N GLY A 751 -24.06 5.03 60.90
CA GLY A 751 -24.15 6.48 61.13
C GLY A 751 -23.80 7.32 59.90
N GLY A 752 -24.80 7.93 59.26
CA GLY A 752 -24.62 8.70 58.02
C GLY A 752 -24.17 10.15 58.23
N SER A 753 -23.28 10.62 57.34
CA SER A 753 -23.11 12.03 56.95
C SER A 753 -22.25 12.13 55.67
N VAL A 754 -22.68 12.96 54.71
CA VAL A 754 -21.95 13.72 53.66
C VAL A 754 -20.65 13.10 53.10
N GLY A 755 -20.59 12.86 51.77
CA GLY A 755 -19.34 12.56 51.07
C GLY A 755 -18.30 13.67 51.25
N ASN A 756 -17.32 13.38 52.11
CA ASN A 756 -16.24 14.26 52.57
C ASN A 756 -15.16 14.48 51.48
N GLY A 757 -15.00 15.73 51.01
CA GLY A 757 -13.71 16.19 50.48
C GLY A 757 -12.65 16.23 51.59
N ARG A 758 -11.37 16.31 51.25
CA ARG A 758 -10.27 16.40 52.23
C ARG A 758 -10.04 17.84 52.70
N ALA A 759 -10.46 18.84 51.92
CA ALA A 759 -10.36 20.26 52.23
C ALA A 759 -10.90 20.65 53.61
N PRO A 760 -12.10 20.22 54.07
CA PRO A 760 -12.56 20.49 55.44
C PRO A 760 -11.55 20.09 56.53
N GLY A 761 -10.90 18.93 56.37
CA GLY A 761 -9.87 18.45 57.30
C GLY A 761 -8.58 19.27 57.24
N ILE A 762 -8.15 19.63 56.04
CA ILE A 762 -6.95 20.47 55.80
C ILE A 762 -7.13 21.86 56.40
N PHE A 763 -8.27 22.52 56.13
CA PHE A 763 -8.56 23.85 56.65
C PHE A 763 -8.83 23.85 58.17
N LYS A 764 -9.38 22.76 58.73
CA LYS A 764 -9.48 22.60 60.19
C LYS A 764 -8.10 22.51 60.86
N ALA A 765 -7.21 21.65 60.34
CA ALA A 765 -5.85 21.52 60.85
C ALA A 765 -5.05 22.83 60.73
N LEU A 766 -5.29 23.58 59.64
CA LEU A 766 -4.72 24.90 59.43
C LEU A 766 -5.17 25.91 60.50
N GLY A 767 -6.46 25.92 60.84
CA GLY A 767 -7.00 26.75 61.92
C GLY A 767 -6.42 26.40 63.29
N GLU A 768 -6.29 25.11 63.62
CA GLU A 768 -5.64 24.65 64.86
C GLU A 768 -4.17 25.06 64.93
N ARG A 769 -3.43 24.97 63.82
CA ARG A 769 -2.02 25.37 63.74
C ARG A 769 -1.84 26.88 63.93
N LEU A 770 -2.71 27.71 63.35
CA LEU A 770 -2.71 29.16 63.55
C LEU A 770 -3.02 29.54 65.01
N ALA A 771 -3.89 28.78 65.69
CA ALA A 771 -4.20 28.99 67.10
C ALA A 771 -3.03 28.60 68.03
N GLN A 772 -2.30 27.52 67.70
CA GLN A 772 -1.15 27.06 68.48
C GLN A 772 0.12 27.89 68.25
N LYS A 773 0.26 28.54 67.09
CA LYS A 773 1.44 29.32 66.68
C LYS A 773 1.04 30.68 66.07
N PRO A 774 0.60 31.64 66.89
CA PRO A 774 0.11 32.94 66.42
C PRO A 774 1.14 33.77 65.64
N GLU A 775 2.43 33.49 65.82
CA GLU A 775 3.54 34.11 65.09
C GLU A 775 3.50 33.83 63.58
N LEU A 776 2.97 32.68 63.14
CA LEU A 776 2.86 32.34 61.72
C LEU A 776 1.88 33.26 60.96
N ALA A 777 0.87 33.78 61.65
CA ALA A 777 -0.08 34.73 61.06
C ALA A 777 0.63 36.04 60.64
N ARG A 778 1.63 36.47 61.43
CA ARG A 778 2.41 37.69 61.14
C ARG A 778 3.31 37.54 59.91
N GLU A 779 3.72 36.32 59.55
CA GLU A 779 4.52 36.08 58.35
C GLU A 779 3.68 36.13 57.06
N VAL A 780 2.41 35.70 57.15
CA VAL A 780 1.50 35.72 55.99
C VAL A 780 0.86 37.08 55.79
N ASP A 781 0.41 37.73 56.87
CA ASP A 781 -0.17 39.09 56.89
C ASP A 781 -1.13 39.38 55.71
N ALA A 782 -2.10 38.48 55.50
CA ALA A 782 -3.09 38.58 54.43
C ALA A 782 -4.38 37.82 54.76
N VAL A 783 -5.51 38.27 54.18
CA VAL A 783 -6.78 37.54 54.15
C VAL A 783 -6.90 36.80 52.82
N ILE A 784 -7.01 35.47 52.87
CA ILE A 784 -6.89 34.62 51.69
C ILE A 784 -8.17 33.80 51.49
N GLN A 785 -8.76 33.92 50.30
CA GLN A 785 -9.95 33.18 49.91
C GLN A 785 -9.56 31.93 49.10
N PHE A 786 -9.94 30.74 49.56
CA PHE A 786 -9.81 29.49 48.82
C PHE A 786 -11.14 29.09 48.19
N HIS A 787 -11.10 28.81 46.88
CA HIS A 787 -12.19 28.21 46.11
C HIS A 787 -11.75 26.80 45.70
N VAL A 788 -12.13 25.80 46.48
CA VAL A 788 -11.89 24.40 46.13
C VAL A 788 -12.95 23.99 45.13
N THR A 789 -12.54 23.48 43.96
CA THR A 789 -13.47 23.30 42.84
C THR A 789 -14.23 21.99 42.88
N GLU A 790 -13.63 20.90 43.38
CA GLU A 790 -14.22 19.54 43.37
C GLU A 790 -13.70 18.67 44.53
N PRO A 791 -14.55 18.23 45.49
CA PRO A 791 -15.89 18.77 45.74
C PRO A 791 -15.82 20.26 46.08
N LYS A 792 -16.84 21.00 45.62
CA LYS A 792 -16.84 22.46 45.72
C LYS A 792 -16.93 22.92 47.17
N GLY A 793 -16.00 23.76 47.61
CA GLY A 793 -16.02 24.35 48.94
C GLY A 793 -15.26 25.67 49.01
N PHE A 794 -15.58 26.48 50.01
CA PHE A 794 -15.02 27.81 50.18
C PHE A 794 -14.46 27.98 51.58
N TRP A 795 -13.23 28.47 51.70
CA TRP A 795 -12.61 28.75 52.99
C TRP A 795 -11.91 30.10 52.97
N VAL A 796 -11.99 30.80 54.10
CA VAL A 796 -11.26 32.04 54.33
C VAL A 796 -10.21 31.76 55.39
N VAL A 797 -8.94 32.01 55.03
CA VAL A 797 -7.82 32.01 55.97
C VAL A 797 -7.52 33.47 56.29
N ASP A 798 -7.85 33.89 57.50
CA ASP A 798 -7.58 35.23 57.97
C ASP A 798 -6.31 35.22 58.81
N ALA A 799 -5.22 35.75 58.27
CA ALA A 799 -3.96 35.92 58.98
C ALA A 799 -3.75 37.37 59.47
N LYS A 800 -4.76 38.26 59.33
CA LYS A 800 -4.74 39.65 59.81
C LYS A 800 -5.61 39.79 61.06
N GLY A 801 -5.11 40.48 62.09
CA GLY A 801 -5.91 40.75 63.30
C GLY A 801 -6.09 39.51 64.20
N SER A 802 -7.26 38.87 64.17
CA SER A 802 -7.58 37.66 64.96
C SER A 802 -7.44 36.40 64.10
N PRO A 803 -6.30 35.69 64.14
CA PRO A 803 -5.99 34.67 63.14
C PRO A 803 -6.93 33.47 63.23
N GLY A 804 -7.45 33.02 62.09
CA GLY A 804 -8.36 31.89 62.07
C GLY A 804 -8.76 31.43 60.67
N VAL A 805 -9.34 30.23 60.61
CA VAL A 805 -9.88 29.66 59.37
C VAL A 805 -11.37 29.45 59.55
N ARG A 806 -12.16 29.89 58.58
CA ARG A 806 -13.61 29.68 58.55
C ARG A 806 -14.07 29.21 57.18
N GLU A 807 -15.10 28.38 57.15
CA GLU A 807 -15.79 28.01 55.93
C GLU A 807 -16.68 29.18 55.46
N GLY A 808 -16.72 29.42 54.14
CA GLY A 808 -17.48 30.49 53.51
C GLY A 808 -16.62 31.44 52.67
N THR A 809 -17.19 32.61 52.37
CA THR A 809 -16.57 33.61 51.49
C THR A 809 -16.37 34.95 52.21
N VAL A 810 -15.39 35.75 51.76
CA VAL A 810 -15.18 37.13 52.18
C VAL A 810 -15.30 38.08 50.99
N GLU A 811 -15.90 39.26 51.18
CA GLU A 811 -16.17 40.20 50.08
C GLU A 811 -14.91 40.84 49.47
N LYS A 812 -13.84 40.98 50.26
CA LYS A 812 -12.58 41.63 49.83
C LYS A 812 -11.35 40.87 50.36
N PRO A 813 -11.00 39.71 49.80
CA PRO A 813 -9.74 39.05 50.14
C PRO A 813 -8.56 39.80 49.52
N ASP A 814 -7.40 39.74 50.18
CA ASP A 814 -6.14 40.24 49.60
C ASP A 814 -5.71 39.37 48.39
N THR A 815 -6.05 38.07 48.42
CA THR A 815 -5.82 37.15 47.30
C THR A 815 -6.81 36.00 47.30
N THR A 816 -7.15 35.49 46.10
CA THR A 816 -8.04 34.33 45.91
C THR A 816 -7.30 33.20 45.21
N VAL A 817 -7.34 32.00 45.79
CA VAL A 817 -6.73 30.79 45.26
C VAL A 817 -7.81 29.81 44.82
N ARG A 818 -7.79 29.41 43.54
CA ARG A 818 -8.67 28.37 42.99
C ARG A 818 -7.88 27.10 42.72
N ILE A 819 -8.34 25.97 43.26
CA ILE A 819 -7.63 24.68 43.21
C ILE A 819 -8.61 23.51 43.40
N ALA A 820 -8.35 22.33 42.85
CA ALA A 820 -9.16 21.13 43.14
C ALA A 820 -8.81 20.52 44.52
N ASP A 821 -9.71 19.74 45.13
CA ASP A 821 -9.48 19.14 46.45
C ASP A 821 -8.28 18.18 46.45
N GLU A 822 -8.09 17.43 45.37
CA GLU A 822 -6.94 16.53 45.18
C GLU A 822 -5.61 17.29 45.01
N ASP A 823 -5.63 18.43 44.34
CA ASP A 823 -4.45 19.28 44.14
C ASP A 823 -4.10 20.05 45.43
N LEU A 824 -5.10 20.35 46.28
CA LEU A 824 -4.90 20.92 47.62
C LEU A 824 -4.15 19.96 48.56
N VAL A 825 -4.41 18.65 48.46
CA VAL A 825 -3.66 17.60 49.18
C VAL A 825 -2.22 17.53 48.68
N THR A 826 -2.01 17.65 47.37
CA THR A 826 -0.67 17.68 46.77
C THR A 826 0.14 18.88 47.28
N LEU A 827 -0.54 20.02 47.45
CA LEU A 827 0.04 21.25 47.98
C LEU A 827 0.39 21.15 49.48
N GLN A 828 -0.39 20.38 50.26
CA GLN A 828 -0.11 20.04 51.67
C GLN A 828 1.11 19.09 51.82
N GLN A 829 1.22 18.08 50.96
CA GLN A 829 2.25 17.05 51.06
C GLN A 829 3.60 17.48 50.50
N ASP A 830 3.60 18.28 49.42
CA ASP A 830 4.79 18.86 48.83
C ASP A 830 4.57 20.36 48.58
N PRO A 831 4.94 21.22 49.53
CA PRO A 831 4.82 22.66 49.37
C PRO A 831 5.67 23.23 48.21
N GLN A 832 6.58 22.46 47.58
CA GLN A 832 7.31 22.89 46.38
C GLN A 832 6.49 22.75 45.08
N SER A 833 5.34 22.08 45.12
CA SER A 833 4.51 21.77 43.94
C SER A 833 3.69 22.95 43.39
N VAL A 834 3.61 24.08 44.10
CA VAL A 834 2.79 25.27 43.75
C VAL A 834 3.08 25.79 42.34
N THR A 835 4.37 25.97 41.99
CA THR A 835 4.77 26.48 40.67
C THR A 835 4.37 25.52 39.55
N ARG A 836 4.43 24.20 39.82
CA ARG A 836 4.05 23.17 38.86
C ARG A 836 2.54 23.18 38.61
N LEU A 837 1.73 23.26 39.67
CA LEU A 837 0.27 23.30 39.55
C LEU A 837 -0.20 24.59 38.86
N TYR A 838 0.48 25.72 39.08
CA TYR A 838 0.21 26.97 38.37
C TYR A 838 0.52 26.89 36.87
N MET A 839 1.70 26.36 36.50
CA MET A 839 2.10 26.21 35.08
C MET A 839 1.21 25.25 34.30
N GLN A 840 0.60 24.27 34.98
CA GLN A 840 -0.34 23.33 34.39
C GLN A 840 -1.79 23.84 34.35
N GLY A 841 -2.04 25.07 34.83
CA GLY A 841 -3.38 25.67 34.89
C GLY A 841 -4.31 25.05 35.94
N LYS A 842 -3.79 24.20 36.83
CA LYS A 842 -4.55 23.50 37.89
C LYS A 842 -4.68 24.31 39.19
N LEU A 843 -3.75 25.25 39.42
CA LEU A 843 -3.82 26.24 40.50
C LEU A 843 -3.88 27.63 39.87
N ARG A 844 -4.86 28.42 40.26
CA ARG A 844 -4.99 29.82 39.80
C ARG A 844 -5.01 30.76 40.99
N VAL A 845 -4.23 31.84 40.90
CA VAL A 845 -4.20 32.91 41.89
C VAL A 845 -4.69 34.19 41.23
N ASP A 846 -5.72 34.79 41.81
CA ASP A 846 -6.23 36.10 41.41
C ASP A 846 -6.05 37.06 42.61
N GLY A 847 -5.25 38.13 42.45
CA GLY A 847 -4.93 39.08 43.52
C GLY A 847 -3.44 39.13 43.87
N ASP A 848 -3.07 39.38 45.13
CA ASP A 848 -1.66 39.43 45.55
C ASP A 848 -1.00 38.03 45.47
N VAL A 849 -0.07 37.87 44.53
CA VAL A 849 0.65 36.62 44.28
C VAL A 849 1.73 36.36 45.33
N LEU A 850 2.30 37.39 45.96
CA LEU A 850 3.27 37.24 47.04
C LEU A 850 2.59 36.74 48.32
N ALA A 851 1.37 37.19 48.61
CA ALA A 851 0.55 36.67 49.70
C ALA A 851 0.22 35.17 49.51
N ALA A 852 -0.17 34.76 48.30
CA ALA A 852 -0.43 33.35 47.97
C ALA A 852 0.84 32.47 48.10
N ARG A 853 2.03 33.02 47.81
CA ARG A 853 3.31 32.30 47.97
C ARG A 853 3.69 32.06 49.43
N ARG A 854 3.21 32.89 50.37
CA ARG A 854 3.47 32.77 51.82
C ARG A 854 2.55 31.75 52.51
N VAL A 855 1.43 31.38 51.89
CA VAL A 855 0.57 30.25 52.30
C VAL A 855 1.36 28.94 52.44
N ARG A 856 2.46 28.81 51.68
CA ARG A 856 3.40 27.68 51.72
C ARG A 856 3.90 27.33 53.13
N PHE A 857 3.91 28.28 54.07
CA PHE A 857 4.37 28.07 55.45
C PHE A 857 3.27 27.62 56.42
N LEU A 858 2.01 27.65 55.98
CA LEU A 858 0.84 27.36 56.80
C LEU A 858 0.26 25.95 56.57
N LEU A 859 0.33 25.43 55.34
CA LEU A 859 -0.23 24.13 54.95
C LEU A 859 0.69 22.93 55.25
#